data_AF-A0A951W5Y0-F1
#
_entry.id   AF-A0A951W5Y0-F1
#
_cell.length_a   1.000
_cell.length_b   1.000
_cell.length_c   1.000
_cell.angle_alpha   90.00
_cell.angle_beta   90.00
_cell.angle_gamma   90.00
#
_symmetry.space_group_name_H-M   'P 1'
#
loop_
_entity.id
_entity.type
_entity.pdbx_description
1 polymer ?
#
loop_
_entity_poly.entity_id
_entity_poly.type
_entity_poly.pdbx_seq_one_letter_code
_entity_poly.pdbx_strand_id
1 'polypeptide(L)'
;MNKTHYIIIGGFIIIVLVINFLIPDWKYRSYEEQAEYQINTGRYAEAENTYLELITEQIGNIDYHHKLLTTHFSYHDGSVEDESREDELYDFYRSLSETSDDSLADIGYYCLGLINGFWEKPKEELQQLSKVKNRDLKYLNNSLGVAFLSLESLDSAEYYLRLEIQNGGNLSEAYPYLSYLLYYLNRLDGIDSLLRESPQAKEYITNDLQSAVYFLNGNVSGYIGAVFYYVFHNFNFWGFLAAILIMGSWMMYLRKVDIYEPEKWGYVLFTLGLGMIFSFLVHPITDYLNLVEGFTLNGEIVNDFLYCVFGIGAIEELVKIIPLFIMLRYTKEVNEPYDYILYASISALGFAFIENIIYLDSTSLTSIHGRALTAVVMHMFLSSIIAYGIILNKYKLKKNPAFMFIIFFLIASIAHGFYDFWLINLKVDDFSFLSIVLLIIGIIIWNFFKNNALNNSQFYDEEKIIESDKLGNYLFYSLAGIFAFEYVAIALKYDAEYANDALVESIYSGLYLIVFISGKLSQTHVEPGKWLPLTSAFKERLVDQSIVGTELQLQMITNNDITTRFLPNNATIAKVFFLSKEPYYVIALEKIQLNSDILGDRLVIRLKDDLIFEQDKVQIVAVYTVLKDTSFDNKIQKRSFKFVGWAKSKLVAKTE
;
A
#
# COMPACT_ATOMS: atom_id res chain seq x y z
N MET A 1 24.33 0.15 -12.10
CA MET A 1 23.05 -0.35 -12.64
C MET A 1 23.31 -1.32 -13.78
N ASN A 2 22.57 -2.44 -13.83
CA ASN A 2 22.67 -3.43 -14.90
C ASN A 2 22.09 -2.86 -16.22
N LYS A 3 22.62 -3.25 -17.39
CA LYS A 3 22.17 -2.75 -18.73
C LYS A 3 20.65 -2.83 -18.91
N THR A 4 20.02 -3.86 -18.37
CA THR A 4 18.57 -4.08 -18.43
C THR A 4 17.76 -2.98 -17.73
N HIS A 5 18.28 -2.33 -16.68
CA HIS A 5 17.57 -1.23 -16.01
C HIS A 5 17.49 0.01 -16.91
N TYR A 6 18.57 0.32 -17.65
CA TYR A 6 18.56 1.42 -18.62
C TYR A 6 17.57 1.18 -19.76
N ILE A 7 17.40 -0.09 -20.19
CA ILE A 7 16.42 -0.44 -21.22
C ILE A 7 14.99 -0.16 -20.74
N ILE A 8 14.67 -0.49 -19.48
CA ILE A 8 13.32 -0.27 -18.94
C ILE A 8 13.05 1.20 -18.69
N ILE A 9 14.01 1.94 -18.12
CA ILE A 9 13.88 3.38 -17.96
C ILE A 9 13.72 4.05 -19.33
N GLY A 10 14.54 3.67 -20.31
CA GLY A 10 14.41 4.15 -21.68
C GLY A 10 13.07 3.79 -22.33
N GLY A 11 12.57 2.57 -22.10
CA GLY A 11 11.25 2.14 -22.54
C GLY A 11 10.12 2.96 -21.92
N PHE A 12 10.21 3.27 -20.64
CA PHE A 12 9.24 4.13 -19.95
C PHE A 12 9.25 5.56 -20.51
N ILE A 13 10.43 6.14 -20.75
CA ILE A 13 10.56 7.45 -21.40
C ILE A 13 9.91 7.43 -22.79
N ILE A 14 10.10 6.36 -23.57
CA ILE A 14 9.44 6.21 -24.87
C ILE A 14 7.91 6.16 -24.71
N ILE A 15 7.39 5.44 -23.70
CA ILE A 15 5.95 5.40 -23.42
C ILE A 15 5.42 6.81 -23.13
N VAL A 16 6.10 7.57 -22.26
CA VAL A 16 5.73 8.97 -21.94
C VAL A 16 5.70 9.83 -23.20
N LEU A 17 6.75 9.76 -24.03
CA LEU A 17 6.81 10.53 -25.28
C LEU A 17 5.72 10.13 -26.28
N VAL A 18 5.42 8.84 -26.40
CA VAL A 18 4.38 8.32 -27.30
C VAL A 18 2.99 8.75 -26.81
N ILE A 19 2.73 8.68 -25.51
CA ILE A 19 1.45 9.11 -24.92
C ILE A 19 1.24 10.60 -25.16
N ASN A 20 2.22 11.44 -24.84
CA ASN A 20 2.15 12.89 -25.08
C ASN A 20 2.01 13.24 -26.57
N PHE A 21 2.47 12.38 -27.48
CA PHE A 21 2.32 12.59 -28.92
C PHE A 21 0.97 12.11 -29.47
N LEU A 22 0.44 10.99 -28.98
CA LEU A 22 -0.76 10.33 -29.50
C LEU A 22 -2.05 10.75 -28.79
N ILE A 23 -1.97 11.11 -27.52
CA ILE A 23 -3.09 11.55 -26.69
C ILE A 23 -2.96 13.06 -26.54
N PRO A 24 -3.60 13.85 -27.43
CA PRO A 24 -3.60 15.29 -27.28
C PRO A 24 -4.40 15.70 -26.05
N ASP A 25 -4.15 16.91 -25.55
CA ASP A 25 -4.94 17.53 -24.49
C ASP A 25 -6.43 17.43 -24.82
N TRP A 26 -7.26 17.14 -23.81
CA TRP A 26 -8.67 16.90 -24.02
C TRP A 26 -9.32 18.13 -24.69
N LYS A 27 -9.92 17.91 -25.86
CA LYS A 27 -10.73 18.95 -26.53
C LYS A 27 -12.17 18.76 -26.11
N TYR A 28 -12.62 19.61 -25.19
CA TYR A 28 -14.00 19.62 -24.70
C TYR A 28 -14.99 19.79 -25.85
N ARG A 29 -16.09 19.02 -25.85
CA ARG A 29 -17.15 19.15 -26.86
C ARG A 29 -18.18 20.21 -26.46
N SER A 30 -18.26 20.54 -25.17
CA SER A 30 -19.06 21.63 -24.62
C SER A 30 -18.47 22.15 -23.30
N TYR A 31 -18.95 23.31 -22.86
CA TYR A 31 -18.58 23.88 -21.57
C TYR A 31 -19.04 23.03 -20.37
N GLU A 32 -20.14 22.28 -20.49
CA GLU A 32 -20.57 21.35 -19.45
C GLU A 32 -19.58 20.19 -19.26
N GLU A 33 -19.12 19.61 -20.37
CA GLU A 33 -18.09 18.56 -20.34
C GLU A 33 -16.78 19.10 -19.76
N GLN A 34 -16.45 20.35 -20.08
CA GLN A 34 -15.29 21.04 -19.54
C GLN A 34 -15.39 21.23 -18.02
N ALA A 35 -16.52 21.75 -17.52
CA ALA A 35 -16.71 21.96 -16.10
C ALA A 35 -16.69 20.65 -15.30
N GLU A 36 -17.30 19.59 -15.84
CA GLU A 36 -17.28 18.26 -15.22
C GLU A 36 -15.88 17.66 -15.20
N TYR A 37 -15.10 17.81 -16.28
CA TYR A 37 -13.70 17.39 -16.32
C TYR A 37 -12.86 18.16 -15.29
N GLN A 38 -13.03 19.47 -15.20
CA GLN A 38 -12.29 20.34 -14.28
C GLN A 38 -12.58 19.98 -12.82
N ILE A 39 -13.84 19.70 -12.47
CA ILE A 39 -14.20 19.19 -11.13
C ILE A 39 -13.52 17.84 -10.87
N ASN A 40 -13.66 16.89 -11.81
CA ASN A 40 -13.14 15.53 -11.65
C ASN A 40 -11.60 15.46 -11.60
N THR A 41 -10.91 16.51 -12.05
CA THR A 41 -9.44 16.63 -12.01
C THR A 41 -8.94 17.56 -10.91
N GLY A 42 -9.83 18.11 -10.08
CA GLY A 42 -9.47 18.99 -8.96
C GLY A 42 -9.17 20.45 -9.36
N ARG A 43 -9.49 20.85 -10.59
CA ARG A 43 -9.31 22.21 -11.14
C ARG A 43 -10.55 23.08 -10.87
N TYR A 44 -10.96 23.19 -9.61
CA TYR A 44 -12.23 23.83 -9.22
C TYR A 44 -12.33 25.31 -9.61
N ALA A 45 -11.25 26.08 -9.50
CA ALA A 45 -11.23 27.49 -9.92
C ALA A 45 -11.47 27.66 -11.43
N GLU A 46 -11.00 26.71 -12.25
CA GLU A 46 -11.29 26.72 -13.68
C GLU A 46 -12.75 26.31 -13.95
N ALA A 47 -13.27 25.33 -13.20
CA ALA A 47 -14.68 24.92 -13.28
C ALA A 47 -15.64 26.07 -12.96
N GLU A 48 -15.30 26.89 -11.96
CA GLU A 48 -16.07 28.08 -11.60
C GLU A 48 -16.19 29.05 -12.78
N ASN A 49 -15.07 29.36 -13.44
CA ASN A 49 -15.04 30.23 -14.61
C ASN A 49 -15.88 29.64 -15.76
N THR A 50 -15.79 28.34 -15.99
CA THR A 50 -16.61 27.64 -16.99
C THR A 50 -18.11 27.75 -16.68
N TYR A 51 -18.53 27.62 -15.42
CA TYR A 51 -19.94 27.82 -15.06
C TYR A 51 -20.41 29.27 -15.21
N LEU A 52 -19.55 30.25 -14.97
CA LEU A 52 -19.87 31.67 -15.23
C LEU A 52 -20.07 31.94 -16.72
N GLU A 53 -19.28 31.31 -17.59
CA GLU A 53 -19.49 31.36 -19.04
C GLU A 53 -20.83 30.71 -19.43
N LEU A 54 -21.15 29.52 -18.89
CA LEU A 54 -22.44 28.85 -19.08
C LEU A 54 -23.64 29.69 -18.62
N ILE A 55 -23.53 30.36 -17.48
CA ILE A 55 -24.56 31.28 -16.95
C ILE A 55 -24.71 32.49 -17.86
N THR A 56 -23.62 33.00 -18.43
CA THR A 56 -23.69 34.11 -19.38
C THR A 56 -24.46 33.73 -20.65
N GLU A 57 -24.32 32.49 -21.12
CA GLU A 57 -25.07 31.96 -22.27
C GLU A 57 -26.53 31.61 -21.94
N GLN A 58 -26.79 31.05 -20.75
CA GLN A 58 -28.08 30.52 -20.33
C GLN A 58 -28.42 30.87 -18.88
N ILE A 59 -28.59 32.16 -18.61
CA ILE A 59 -28.88 32.70 -17.26
C ILE A 59 -30.17 32.16 -16.61
N GLY A 60 -31.06 31.54 -17.39
CA GLY A 60 -32.28 30.91 -16.86
C GLY A 60 -32.08 29.47 -16.39
N ASN A 61 -30.89 28.88 -16.55
CA ASN A 61 -30.64 27.48 -16.20
C ASN A 61 -30.15 27.36 -14.74
N ILE A 62 -31.05 26.94 -13.86
CA ILE A 62 -30.79 26.76 -12.43
C ILE A 62 -29.65 25.79 -12.13
N ASP A 63 -29.41 24.78 -12.97
CA ASP A 63 -28.35 23.79 -12.74
C ASP A 63 -26.97 24.43 -12.76
N TYR A 64 -26.74 25.40 -13.65
CA TYR A 64 -25.44 26.09 -13.75
C TYR A 64 -25.20 26.98 -12.52
N HIS A 65 -26.23 27.67 -12.04
CA HIS A 65 -26.15 28.49 -10.83
C HIS A 65 -25.91 27.66 -9.58
N HIS A 66 -26.63 26.54 -9.43
CA HIS A 66 -26.46 25.62 -8.32
C HIS A 66 -25.06 24.99 -8.32
N LYS A 67 -24.59 24.52 -9.49
CA LYS A 67 -23.25 23.94 -9.64
C LYS A 67 -22.12 24.95 -9.42
N LEU A 68 -22.29 26.20 -9.88
CA LEU A 68 -21.33 27.27 -9.60
C LEU A 68 -21.14 27.46 -8.09
N LEU A 69 -22.24 27.66 -7.37
CA LEU A 69 -22.20 27.92 -5.93
C LEU A 69 -21.68 26.71 -5.15
N THR A 70 -22.17 25.51 -5.43
CA THR A 70 -21.69 24.30 -4.77
C THR A 70 -20.20 24.04 -5.06
N THR A 71 -19.73 24.28 -6.29
CA THR A 71 -18.30 24.15 -6.63
C THR A 71 -17.45 25.16 -5.87
N HIS A 72 -17.86 26.43 -5.83
CA HIS A 72 -17.17 27.51 -5.15
C HIS A 72 -17.03 27.23 -3.65
N PHE A 73 -18.14 26.95 -2.97
CA PHE A 73 -18.16 26.76 -1.52
C PHE A 73 -17.64 25.37 -1.05
N SER A 74 -17.45 24.39 -1.94
CA SER A 74 -16.94 23.06 -1.55
C SER A 74 -15.41 22.94 -1.51
N TYR A 75 -14.65 23.89 -2.07
CA TYR A 75 -13.19 23.75 -2.26
C TYR A 75 -12.35 24.91 -1.72
N HIS A 76 -12.95 25.97 -1.17
CA HIS A 76 -12.21 27.16 -0.73
C HIS A 76 -11.63 27.06 0.68
N ASP A 77 -10.44 27.63 0.87
CA ASP A 77 -9.65 27.57 2.11
C ASP A 77 -9.86 28.78 3.03
N GLY A 78 -10.77 29.69 2.64
CA GLY A 78 -11.13 30.88 3.40
C GLY A 78 -10.15 32.04 3.22
N SER A 79 -9.54 32.16 2.04
CA SER A 79 -8.62 33.23 1.71
C SER A 79 -9.33 34.59 1.50
N VAL A 80 -8.57 35.69 1.53
CA VAL A 80 -9.11 37.04 1.28
C VAL A 80 -9.63 37.20 -0.16
N GLU A 81 -9.07 36.45 -1.10
CA GLU A 81 -9.57 36.43 -2.49
C GLU A 81 -10.93 35.72 -2.58
N ASP A 82 -11.14 34.68 -1.76
CA ASP A 82 -12.43 33.99 -1.65
C ASP A 82 -13.50 34.92 -1.07
N GLU A 83 -13.21 35.64 0.01
CA GLU A 83 -14.16 36.59 0.60
C GLU A 83 -14.62 37.67 -0.40
N SER A 84 -13.69 38.22 -1.19
CA SER A 84 -14.02 39.21 -2.22
C SER A 84 -14.90 38.61 -3.33
N ARG A 85 -14.68 37.34 -3.65
CA ARG A 85 -15.42 36.64 -4.70
C ARG A 85 -16.84 36.26 -4.24
N GLU A 86 -16.99 35.85 -2.99
CA GLU A 86 -18.29 35.58 -2.39
C GLU A 86 -19.18 36.83 -2.37
N ASP A 87 -18.60 38.00 -2.08
CA ASP A 87 -19.30 39.30 -2.14
C ASP A 87 -19.79 39.61 -3.58
N GLU A 88 -18.95 39.38 -4.60
CA GLU A 88 -19.33 39.56 -6.01
C GLU A 88 -20.50 38.64 -6.41
N LEU A 89 -20.45 37.36 -6.03
CA LEU A 89 -21.51 36.39 -6.29
C LEU A 89 -22.80 36.79 -5.58
N TYR A 90 -22.71 37.21 -4.32
CA TYR A 90 -23.87 37.64 -3.54
C TYR A 90 -24.55 38.86 -4.18
N ASP A 91 -23.77 39.88 -4.58
CA ASP A 91 -24.29 41.07 -5.24
C ASP A 91 -24.90 40.75 -6.63
N PHE A 92 -24.28 39.83 -7.38
CA PHE A 92 -24.84 39.33 -8.63
C PHE A 92 -26.23 38.71 -8.41
N TYR A 93 -26.37 37.76 -7.49
CA TYR A 93 -27.66 37.11 -7.23
C TYR A 93 -28.68 38.03 -6.59
N ARG A 94 -28.24 39.03 -5.82
CA ARG A 94 -29.11 40.11 -5.35
C ARG A 94 -29.69 40.89 -6.52
N SER A 95 -28.86 41.33 -7.46
CA SER A 95 -29.34 42.04 -8.65
C SER A 95 -30.32 41.20 -9.46
N LEU A 96 -30.07 39.89 -9.57
CA LEU A 96 -30.93 38.93 -10.27
C LEU A 96 -32.30 38.78 -9.56
N SER A 97 -32.30 38.75 -8.22
CA SER A 97 -33.52 38.65 -7.40
C SER A 97 -34.43 39.88 -7.48
N GLU A 98 -33.87 41.04 -7.85
CA GLU A 98 -34.58 42.31 -7.98
C GLU A 98 -35.08 42.57 -9.42
N THR A 99 -34.86 41.62 -10.33
CA THR A 99 -35.36 41.71 -11.71
C THR A 99 -36.89 41.59 -11.80
N SER A 100 -37.46 42.10 -12.89
CA SER A 100 -38.89 41.98 -13.19
C SER A 100 -39.29 40.62 -13.78
N ASP A 101 -38.33 39.79 -14.16
CA ASP A 101 -38.59 38.44 -14.68
C ASP A 101 -38.73 37.50 -13.49
N ASP A 102 -39.95 36.99 -13.27
CA ASP A 102 -40.25 36.14 -12.12
C ASP A 102 -39.37 34.87 -12.08
N SER A 103 -38.99 34.31 -13.23
CA SER A 103 -38.14 33.12 -13.28
C SER A 103 -36.72 33.43 -12.85
N LEU A 104 -36.16 34.56 -13.30
CA LEU A 104 -34.81 34.98 -12.90
C LEU A 104 -34.77 35.46 -11.45
N ALA A 105 -35.82 36.16 -11.02
CA ALA A 105 -35.97 36.57 -9.63
C ALA A 105 -36.00 35.37 -8.68
N ASP A 106 -36.71 34.30 -9.07
CA ASP A 106 -36.74 33.03 -8.32
C ASP A 106 -35.36 32.37 -8.23
N ILE A 107 -34.58 32.35 -9.31
CA ILE A 107 -33.18 31.87 -9.30
C ILE A 107 -32.34 32.73 -8.36
N GLY A 108 -32.47 34.06 -8.43
CA GLY A 108 -31.76 34.99 -7.55
C GLY A 108 -32.06 34.73 -6.07
N TYR A 109 -33.33 34.62 -5.68
CA TYR A 109 -33.71 34.31 -4.31
C TYR A 109 -33.26 32.92 -3.86
N TYR A 110 -33.33 31.91 -4.74
CA TYR A 110 -32.81 30.58 -4.45
C TYR A 110 -31.30 30.62 -4.16
N CYS A 111 -30.51 31.22 -5.04
CA CYS A 111 -29.06 31.31 -4.92
C CYS A 111 -28.61 32.13 -3.71
N LEU A 112 -29.29 33.24 -3.39
CA LEU A 112 -29.06 33.96 -2.15
C LEU A 112 -29.36 33.10 -0.93
N GLY A 113 -30.42 32.30 -0.98
CA GLY A 113 -30.71 31.32 0.07
C GLY A 113 -29.56 30.34 0.25
N LEU A 114 -29.09 29.74 -0.84
CA LEU A 114 -28.00 28.77 -0.85
C LEU A 114 -26.69 29.36 -0.29
N ILE A 115 -26.31 30.60 -0.68
CA ILE A 115 -25.14 31.29 -0.12
C ILE A 115 -25.28 31.50 1.40
N ASN A 116 -26.46 31.92 1.87
CA ASN A 116 -26.69 32.05 3.32
C ASN A 116 -26.62 30.69 4.04
N GLY A 117 -27.02 29.60 3.37
CA GLY A 117 -26.84 28.24 3.88
C GLY A 117 -25.36 27.89 4.08
N PHE A 118 -24.51 28.16 3.07
CA PHE A 118 -23.06 27.96 3.18
C PHE A 118 -22.40 28.84 4.25
N TRP A 119 -22.91 30.05 4.46
CA TRP A 119 -22.48 30.92 5.57
C TRP A 119 -23.05 30.52 6.95
N GLU A 120 -23.70 29.37 7.07
CA GLU A 120 -24.32 28.88 8.30
C GLU A 120 -25.34 29.87 8.92
N LYS A 121 -26.10 30.57 8.06
CA LYS A 121 -27.15 31.54 8.42
C LYS A 121 -28.53 30.99 8.06
N PRO A 122 -29.05 29.96 8.76
CA PRO A 122 -30.24 29.23 8.33
C PRO A 122 -31.54 30.05 8.40
N LYS A 123 -31.57 31.12 9.19
CA LYS A 123 -32.74 32.03 9.23
C LYS A 123 -32.80 32.91 7.99
N GLU A 124 -31.66 33.45 7.57
CA GLU A 124 -31.50 34.27 6.39
C GLU A 124 -31.70 33.42 5.12
N GLU A 125 -31.15 32.21 5.10
CA GLU A 125 -31.43 31.21 4.06
C GLU A 125 -32.94 31.01 3.89
N LEU A 126 -33.64 30.63 4.97
CA LEU A 126 -35.09 30.39 4.92
C LEU A 126 -35.87 31.65 4.48
N GLN A 127 -35.43 32.84 4.91
CA GLN A 127 -36.04 34.09 4.48
C GLN A 127 -35.92 34.30 2.97
N GLN A 128 -34.78 34.00 2.35
CA GLN A 128 -34.63 34.14 0.89
C GLN A 128 -35.38 33.03 0.15
N LEU A 129 -35.24 31.76 0.55
CA LEU A 129 -35.94 30.63 -0.07
C LEU A 129 -37.47 30.80 0.01
N SER A 130 -37.99 31.42 1.07
CA SER A 130 -39.42 31.70 1.20
C SER A 130 -39.97 32.67 0.15
N LYS A 131 -39.12 33.51 -0.45
CA LYS A 131 -39.51 34.50 -1.48
C LYS A 131 -39.61 33.91 -2.88
N VAL A 132 -39.04 32.73 -3.12
CA VAL A 132 -39.16 32.00 -4.39
C VAL A 132 -40.63 31.69 -4.66
N LYS A 133 -41.18 32.19 -5.77
CA LYS A 133 -42.59 32.03 -6.17
C LYS A 133 -42.84 30.65 -6.76
N ASN A 134 -41.97 30.18 -7.65
CA ASN A 134 -42.03 28.85 -8.23
C ASN A 134 -41.66 27.78 -7.19
N ARG A 135 -42.67 27.15 -6.58
CA ARG A 135 -42.46 26.10 -5.57
C ARG A 135 -41.99 24.76 -6.14
N ASP A 136 -42.02 24.61 -7.46
CA ASP A 136 -41.51 23.44 -8.19
C ASP A 136 -40.10 23.70 -8.75
N LEU A 137 -39.46 24.82 -8.39
CA LEU A 137 -38.08 25.09 -8.79
C LEU A 137 -37.17 23.94 -8.30
N LYS A 138 -36.42 23.35 -9.23
CA LYS A 138 -35.45 22.30 -8.94
C LYS A 138 -34.52 22.75 -7.79
N TYR A 139 -34.21 21.87 -6.85
CA TYR A 139 -33.39 22.12 -5.65
C TYR A 139 -34.07 22.86 -4.49
N LEU A 140 -35.20 23.54 -4.71
CA LEU A 140 -35.81 24.40 -3.68
C LEU A 140 -36.23 23.62 -2.43
N ASN A 141 -36.95 22.50 -2.58
CA ASN A 141 -37.43 21.77 -1.40
C ASN A 141 -36.29 21.04 -0.70
N ASN A 142 -35.23 20.66 -1.42
CA ASN A 142 -33.99 20.18 -0.81
C ASN A 142 -33.38 21.24 0.12
N SER A 143 -33.13 22.45 -0.40
CA SER A 143 -32.55 23.55 0.39
C SER A 143 -33.46 23.98 1.54
N LEU A 144 -34.79 24.03 1.36
CA LEU A 144 -35.73 24.25 2.46
C LEU A 144 -35.62 23.16 3.53
N GLY A 145 -35.53 21.89 3.11
CA GLY A 145 -35.33 20.76 4.00
C GLY A 145 -34.08 20.90 4.86
N VAL A 146 -32.95 21.24 4.23
CA VAL A 146 -31.66 21.49 4.90
C VAL A 146 -31.74 22.69 5.84
N ALA A 147 -32.32 23.81 5.42
CA ALA A 147 -32.52 24.99 6.26
C ALA A 147 -33.33 24.65 7.53
N PHE A 148 -34.39 23.85 7.40
CA PHE A 148 -35.18 23.40 8.54
C PHE A 148 -34.44 22.40 9.44
N LEU A 149 -33.57 21.54 8.88
CA LEU A 149 -32.68 20.69 9.66
C LEU A 149 -31.75 21.54 10.54
N SER A 150 -31.12 22.56 9.95
CA SER A 150 -30.22 23.50 10.65
C SER A 150 -30.94 24.33 11.73
N LEU A 151 -32.26 24.47 11.64
CA LEU A 151 -33.11 25.11 12.66
C LEU A 151 -33.73 24.12 13.66
N GLU A 152 -33.33 22.85 13.62
CA GLU A 152 -33.90 21.75 14.44
C GLU A 152 -35.42 21.54 14.26
N SER A 153 -35.99 22.01 13.14
CA SER A 153 -37.41 21.80 12.80
C SER A 153 -37.58 20.50 12.01
N LEU A 154 -37.43 19.38 12.71
CA LEU A 154 -37.29 18.04 12.10
C LEU A 154 -38.51 17.60 11.27
N ASP A 155 -39.74 17.92 11.71
CA ASP A 155 -40.95 17.56 10.97
C ASP A 155 -41.05 18.34 9.64
N SER A 156 -40.69 19.63 9.66
CA SER A 156 -40.67 20.46 8.45
C SER A 156 -39.59 19.99 7.49
N ALA A 157 -38.40 19.69 8.02
CA ALA A 157 -37.31 19.12 7.24
C ALA A 157 -37.72 17.83 6.53
N GLU A 158 -38.30 16.87 7.27
CA GLU A 158 -38.76 15.60 6.70
C GLU A 158 -39.78 15.84 5.59
N TYR A 159 -40.73 16.76 5.79
CA TYR A 159 -41.75 17.11 4.80
C TYR A 159 -41.14 17.61 3.48
N TYR A 160 -40.26 18.62 3.53
CA TYR A 160 -39.69 19.21 2.31
C TYR A 160 -38.74 18.25 1.59
N LEU A 161 -37.96 17.45 2.32
CA LEU A 161 -37.10 16.42 1.70
C LEU A 161 -37.91 15.33 0.98
N ARG A 162 -39.02 14.87 1.59
CA ARG A 162 -39.95 13.94 0.94
C ARG A 162 -40.61 14.57 -0.28
N LEU A 163 -40.96 15.85 -0.21
CA LEU A 163 -41.56 16.59 -1.33
C LEU A 163 -40.58 16.71 -2.50
N GLU A 164 -39.30 17.00 -2.24
CA GLU A 164 -38.27 17.02 -3.30
C GLU A 164 -38.15 15.66 -4.01
N ILE A 165 -38.13 14.57 -3.23
CA ILE A 165 -38.08 13.21 -3.76
C ILE A 165 -39.31 12.90 -4.62
N GLN A 166 -40.50 13.25 -4.15
CA GLN A 166 -41.76 13.06 -4.89
C GLN A 166 -41.78 13.85 -6.20
N ASN A 167 -41.21 15.05 -6.21
CA ASN A 167 -41.12 15.90 -7.39
C ASN A 167 -40.01 15.48 -8.37
N GLY A 168 -39.14 14.54 -8.00
CA GLY A 168 -38.00 14.16 -8.83
C GLY A 168 -36.97 15.29 -8.98
N GLY A 169 -36.83 16.14 -7.96
CA GLY A 169 -35.89 17.27 -7.93
C GLY A 169 -34.45 16.82 -7.67
N ASN A 170 -33.81 17.36 -6.63
CA ASN A 170 -32.45 17.01 -6.23
C ASN A 170 -32.37 15.68 -5.46
N LEU A 171 -32.61 14.57 -6.14
CA LEU A 171 -32.60 13.24 -5.53
C LEU A 171 -31.26 12.91 -4.86
N SER A 172 -30.15 13.36 -5.45
CA SER A 172 -28.78 13.10 -4.97
C SER A 172 -28.49 13.65 -3.59
N GLU A 173 -29.17 14.72 -3.17
CA GLU A 173 -29.03 15.26 -1.82
C GLU A 173 -30.22 14.92 -0.92
N ALA A 174 -31.43 14.92 -1.48
CA ALA A 174 -32.64 14.74 -0.69
C ALA A 174 -32.69 13.36 -0.02
N TYR A 175 -32.25 12.29 -0.72
CA TYR A 175 -32.18 10.95 -0.14
C TYR A 175 -31.16 10.86 1.01
N PRO A 176 -29.88 11.29 0.86
CA PRO A 176 -28.95 11.37 1.97
C PRO A 176 -29.49 12.13 3.18
N TYR A 177 -29.97 13.37 3.01
CA TYR A 177 -30.48 14.17 4.12
C TYR A 177 -31.67 13.51 4.81
N LEU A 178 -32.62 12.96 4.05
CA LEU A 178 -33.78 12.26 4.62
C LEU A 178 -33.37 11.00 5.36
N SER A 179 -32.47 10.21 4.78
CA SER A 179 -32.00 8.97 5.39
C SER A 179 -31.21 9.22 6.69
N TYR A 180 -30.38 10.26 6.72
CA TYR A 180 -29.67 10.70 7.93
C TYR A 180 -30.64 11.22 9.00
N LEU A 181 -31.64 12.03 8.62
CA LEU A 181 -32.69 12.49 9.53
C LEU A 181 -33.45 11.31 10.17
N LEU A 182 -33.87 10.34 9.35
CA LEU A 182 -34.58 9.16 9.85
C LEU A 182 -33.68 8.32 10.76
N TYR A 183 -32.39 8.20 10.44
CA TYR A 183 -31.41 7.52 11.26
C TYR A 183 -31.22 8.22 12.61
N TYR A 184 -31.07 9.56 12.60
CA TYR A 184 -30.98 10.40 13.79
C TYR A 184 -32.20 10.26 14.71
N LEU A 185 -33.39 10.13 14.11
CA LEU A 185 -34.65 9.88 14.82
C LEU A 185 -34.84 8.41 15.26
N ASN A 186 -33.87 7.53 15.00
CA ASN A 186 -33.92 6.09 15.21
C ASN A 186 -35.14 5.42 14.54
N ARG A 187 -35.56 5.95 13.37
CA ARG A 187 -36.68 5.45 12.56
C ARG A 187 -36.19 4.55 11.43
N LEU A 188 -35.53 3.44 11.79
CA LEU A 188 -34.94 2.49 10.84
C LEU A 188 -35.97 1.90 9.86
N ASP A 189 -37.20 1.68 10.32
CA ASP A 189 -38.32 1.23 9.47
C ASP A 189 -38.60 2.20 8.30
N GLY A 190 -38.41 3.50 8.52
CA GLY A 190 -38.59 4.51 7.48
C GLY A 190 -37.47 4.51 6.44
N ILE A 191 -36.25 4.15 6.82
CA ILE A 191 -35.14 3.99 5.85
C ILE A 191 -35.34 2.69 5.07
N ASP A 192 -35.69 1.61 5.76
CA ASP A 192 -35.98 0.31 5.13
C ASP A 192 -37.17 0.41 4.15
N SER A 193 -38.19 1.22 4.46
CA SER A 193 -39.28 1.49 3.52
C SER A 193 -38.78 2.23 2.28
N LEU A 194 -37.95 3.27 2.43
CA LEU A 194 -37.35 3.99 1.29
C LEU A 194 -36.56 3.06 0.38
N LEU A 195 -35.74 2.17 0.96
CA LEU A 195 -34.92 1.20 0.22
C LEU A 195 -35.75 0.12 -0.49
N ARG A 196 -36.94 -0.21 0.04
CA ARG A 196 -37.87 -1.17 -0.58
C ARG A 196 -38.75 -0.54 -1.67
N GLU A 197 -39.16 0.70 -1.48
CA GLU A 197 -40.15 1.39 -2.33
C GLU A 197 -39.54 2.01 -3.58
N SER A 198 -38.28 2.47 -3.54
CA SER A 198 -37.63 3.13 -4.68
C SER A 198 -36.27 2.50 -5.02
N PRO A 199 -36.07 2.02 -6.25
CA PRO A 199 -34.74 1.64 -6.74
C PRO A 199 -33.72 2.78 -6.67
N GLN A 200 -34.16 4.04 -6.86
CA GLN A 200 -33.30 5.22 -6.83
C GLN A 200 -32.78 5.51 -5.42
N ALA A 201 -33.53 5.15 -4.38
CA ALA A 201 -33.07 5.31 -3.00
C ALA A 201 -31.76 4.54 -2.75
N LYS A 202 -31.55 3.39 -3.42
CA LYS A 202 -30.32 2.59 -3.29
C LYS A 202 -29.11 3.21 -3.97
N GLU A 203 -29.33 4.10 -4.94
CA GLU A 203 -28.28 4.82 -5.65
C GLU A 203 -27.73 5.97 -4.80
N TYR A 204 -28.60 6.63 -4.04
CA TYR A 204 -28.25 7.84 -3.30
C TYR A 204 -28.04 7.64 -1.80
N ILE A 205 -28.68 6.65 -1.16
CA ILE A 205 -28.43 6.33 0.25
C ILE A 205 -27.08 5.60 0.36
N THR A 206 -26.21 6.04 1.26
CA THR A 206 -24.87 5.47 1.41
C THR A 206 -24.92 3.97 1.74
N ASN A 207 -24.01 3.20 1.14
CA ASN A 207 -23.95 1.75 1.37
C ASN A 207 -23.79 1.39 2.84
N ASP A 208 -23.04 2.19 3.61
CA ASP A 208 -22.87 2.01 5.06
C ASP A 208 -24.20 2.13 5.81
N LEU A 209 -25.06 3.07 5.43
CA LEU A 209 -26.37 3.21 6.05
C LEU A 209 -27.32 2.08 5.60
N GLN A 210 -27.24 1.66 4.32
CA GLN A 210 -28.00 0.51 3.83
C GLN A 210 -27.63 -0.77 4.58
N SER A 211 -26.34 -1.08 4.69
CA SER A 211 -25.85 -2.26 5.42
C SER A 211 -26.22 -2.18 6.90
N ALA A 212 -26.07 -1.01 7.54
CA ALA A 212 -26.45 -0.83 8.95
C ALA A 212 -27.94 -1.13 9.20
N VAL A 213 -28.83 -0.60 8.37
CA VAL A 213 -30.29 -0.84 8.49
C VAL A 213 -30.61 -2.32 8.30
N TYR A 214 -30.04 -2.97 7.28
CA TYR A 214 -30.27 -4.40 7.08
C TYR A 214 -29.69 -5.27 8.20
N PHE A 215 -28.53 -4.89 8.75
CA PHE A 215 -27.88 -5.56 9.87
C PHE A 215 -28.76 -5.49 11.13
N LEU A 216 -29.18 -4.28 11.51
CA LEU A 216 -30.01 -4.04 12.70
C LEU A 216 -31.39 -4.70 12.61
N ASN A 217 -31.97 -4.76 11.41
CA ASN A 217 -33.26 -5.44 11.16
C ASN A 217 -33.13 -6.97 11.01
N GLY A 218 -31.92 -7.53 11.06
CA GLY A 218 -31.67 -8.96 10.86
C GLY A 218 -31.93 -9.46 9.42
N ASN A 219 -31.97 -8.55 8.43
CA ASN A 219 -32.16 -8.88 7.02
C ASN A 219 -30.83 -9.33 6.39
N VAL A 220 -30.47 -10.60 6.61
CA VAL A 220 -29.19 -11.18 6.15
C VAL A 220 -29.01 -11.08 4.63
N SER A 221 -30.07 -11.33 3.84
CA SER A 221 -29.98 -11.26 2.37
C SER A 221 -29.78 -9.83 1.87
N GLY A 222 -30.47 -8.85 2.47
CA GLY A 222 -30.31 -7.44 2.15
C GLY A 222 -28.90 -6.96 2.52
N TYR A 223 -28.42 -7.36 3.69
CA TYR A 223 -27.07 -7.04 4.17
C TYR A 223 -25.99 -7.57 3.23
N ILE A 224 -26.02 -8.86 2.90
CA ILE A 224 -25.07 -9.46 1.95
C ILE A 224 -25.18 -8.75 0.59
N GLY A 225 -26.40 -8.47 0.12
CA GLY A 225 -26.61 -7.72 -1.11
C GLY A 225 -25.97 -6.34 -1.09
N ALA A 226 -26.10 -5.58 0.01
CA ALA A 226 -25.51 -4.26 0.18
C ALA A 226 -23.98 -4.32 0.21
N VAL A 227 -23.39 -5.26 0.95
CA VAL A 227 -21.94 -5.45 0.99
C VAL A 227 -21.38 -5.83 -0.39
N PHE A 228 -22.03 -6.74 -1.11
CA PHE A 228 -21.60 -7.08 -2.48
C PHE A 228 -21.77 -5.91 -3.45
N TYR A 229 -22.86 -5.16 -3.33
CA TYR A 229 -23.09 -3.97 -4.14
C TYR A 229 -22.00 -2.93 -3.90
N TYR A 230 -21.64 -2.66 -2.64
CA TYR A 230 -20.53 -1.77 -2.29
C TYR A 230 -19.22 -2.15 -2.98
N VAL A 231 -18.89 -3.44 -3.00
CA VAL A 231 -17.62 -3.93 -3.60
C VAL A 231 -17.61 -3.89 -5.12
N PHE A 232 -18.76 -4.08 -5.79
CA PHE A 232 -18.78 -4.31 -7.25
C PHE A 232 -19.57 -3.27 -8.07
N HIS A 233 -20.28 -2.34 -7.43
CA HIS A 233 -21.12 -1.37 -8.15
C HIS A 233 -20.30 -0.35 -8.94
N ASN A 234 -19.21 0.15 -8.35
CA ASN A 234 -18.36 1.19 -8.94
C ASN A 234 -17.21 0.63 -9.78
N PHE A 235 -17.45 -0.46 -10.52
CA PHE A 235 -16.39 -1.18 -11.23
C PHE A 235 -15.55 -0.26 -12.14
N ASN A 236 -14.30 -0.02 -11.75
CA ASN A 236 -13.31 0.70 -12.55
C ASN A 236 -12.43 -0.31 -13.28
N PHE A 237 -12.61 -0.42 -14.60
CA PHE A 237 -11.84 -1.37 -15.42
C PHE A 237 -10.32 -1.24 -15.24
N TRP A 238 -9.79 -0.01 -15.16
CA TRP A 238 -8.36 0.25 -14.97
C TRP A 238 -7.90 -0.11 -13.57
N GLY A 239 -8.71 0.21 -12.55
CA GLY A 239 -8.46 -0.17 -11.16
C GLY A 239 -8.45 -1.69 -10.97
N PHE A 240 -9.41 -2.40 -11.54
CA PHE A 240 -9.47 -3.85 -11.53
C PHE A 240 -8.24 -4.49 -12.19
N LEU A 241 -7.81 -3.98 -13.35
CA LEU A 241 -6.61 -4.48 -14.03
C LEU A 241 -5.34 -4.21 -13.21
N ALA A 242 -5.22 -3.04 -12.57
CA ALA A 242 -4.15 -2.76 -11.61
C ALA A 242 -4.16 -3.75 -10.43
N ALA A 243 -5.32 -4.02 -9.83
CA ALA A 243 -5.45 -4.98 -8.74
C ALA A 243 -4.95 -6.38 -9.15
N ILE A 244 -5.28 -6.84 -10.37
CA ILE A 244 -4.75 -8.10 -10.93
C ILE A 244 -3.23 -8.05 -11.11
N LEU A 245 -2.68 -6.96 -11.64
CA LEU A 245 -1.23 -6.81 -11.84
C LEU A 245 -0.46 -6.82 -10.52
N ILE A 246 -0.97 -6.12 -9.51
CA ILE A 246 -0.39 -6.09 -8.16
C ILE A 246 -0.42 -7.49 -7.54
N MET A 247 -1.59 -8.12 -7.53
CA MET A 247 -1.78 -9.48 -7.02
C MET A 247 -0.88 -10.48 -7.73
N GLY A 248 -0.86 -10.48 -9.06
CA GLY A 248 -0.03 -11.37 -9.87
C GLY A 248 1.46 -11.19 -9.60
N SER A 249 1.92 -9.94 -9.50
CA SER A 249 3.32 -9.61 -9.26
C SER A 249 3.83 -10.15 -7.92
N TRP A 250 3.06 -9.94 -6.85
CA TRP A 250 3.41 -10.39 -5.51
C TRP A 250 3.25 -11.90 -5.31
N MET A 251 2.19 -12.52 -5.86
CA MET A 251 2.02 -13.97 -5.85
C MET A 251 3.20 -14.68 -6.52
N MET A 252 3.64 -14.18 -7.67
CA MET A 252 4.79 -14.69 -8.39
C MET A 252 6.11 -14.47 -7.65
N TYR A 253 6.27 -13.34 -6.94
CA TYR A 253 7.42 -13.13 -6.06
C TYR A 253 7.48 -14.18 -4.94
N LEU A 254 6.38 -14.36 -4.20
CA LEU A 254 6.31 -15.31 -3.08
C LEU A 254 6.63 -16.74 -3.54
N ARG A 255 6.09 -17.16 -4.70
CA ARG A 255 6.38 -18.47 -5.28
C ARG A 255 7.83 -18.61 -5.78
N LYS A 256 8.50 -17.53 -6.19
CA LYS A 256 9.92 -17.55 -6.59
C LYS A 256 10.87 -17.66 -5.40
N VAL A 257 10.40 -17.31 -4.20
CA VAL A 257 11.17 -17.46 -2.96
C VAL A 257 11.14 -18.89 -2.46
N ASP A 258 10.02 -19.59 -2.68
CA ASP A 258 9.88 -21.02 -2.42
C ASP A 258 10.74 -21.84 -3.41
N ILE A 259 11.94 -22.20 -2.99
CA ILE A 259 12.92 -22.90 -3.82
C ILE A 259 13.04 -24.39 -3.53
N TYR A 260 12.80 -24.81 -2.29
CA TYR A 260 13.12 -26.17 -1.87
C TYR A 260 12.03 -27.15 -2.28
N GLU A 261 10.77 -26.77 -2.06
CA GLU A 261 9.59 -27.56 -2.42
C GLU A 261 8.49 -26.67 -3.02
N PRO A 262 8.65 -26.18 -4.27
CA PRO A 262 7.75 -25.21 -4.85
C PRO A 262 6.28 -25.63 -4.83
N GLU A 263 5.45 -24.84 -4.15
CA GLU A 263 4.03 -25.12 -3.98
C GLU A 263 3.26 -25.24 -5.31
N LYS A 264 2.29 -26.16 -5.32
CA LYS A 264 1.45 -26.42 -6.50
C LYS A 264 0.47 -25.26 -6.68
N TRP A 265 0.30 -24.83 -7.94
CA TRP A 265 -0.60 -23.74 -8.32
C TRP A 265 -2.02 -23.90 -7.79
N GLY A 266 -2.55 -25.13 -7.75
CA GLY A 266 -3.91 -25.39 -7.26
C GLY A 266 -4.09 -24.93 -5.81
N TYR A 267 -3.11 -25.17 -4.94
CA TYR A 267 -3.20 -24.78 -3.52
C TYR A 267 -2.96 -23.29 -3.32
N VAL A 268 -2.01 -22.70 -4.06
CA VAL A 268 -1.79 -21.24 -4.05
C VAL A 268 -3.07 -20.50 -4.47
N LEU A 269 -3.67 -20.87 -5.60
CA LEU A 269 -4.90 -20.25 -6.09
C LEU A 269 -6.10 -20.53 -5.19
N PHE A 270 -6.16 -21.71 -4.58
CA PHE A 270 -7.20 -22.04 -3.59
C PHE A 270 -7.09 -21.14 -2.36
N THR A 271 -5.90 -20.99 -1.77
CA THR A 271 -5.69 -20.09 -0.62
C THR A 271 -5.96 -18.63 -0.98
N LEU A 272 -5.55 -18.19 -2.18
CA LEU A 272 -5.83 -16.86 -2.69
C LEU A 272 -7.35 -16.59 -2.75
N GLY A 273 -8.10 -17.53 -3.34
CA GLY A 273 -9.57 -17.44 -3.43
C GLY A 273 -10.24 -17.49 -2.07
N LEU A 274 -9.73 -18.30 -1.12
CA LEU A 274 -10.21 -18.26 0.27
C LEU A 274 -9.94 -16.88 0.89
N GLY A 275 -8.76 -16.28 0.70
CA GLY A 275 -8.47 -14.92 1.18
C GLY A 275 -9.48 -13.88 0.67
N MET A 276 -9.84 -13.96 -0.61
CA MET A 276 -10.88 -13.10 -1.22
C MET A 276 -12.28 -13.36 -0.65
N ILE A 277 -12.65 -14.62 -0.38
CA ILE A 277 -13.98 -14.95 0.17
C ILE A 277 -14.07 -14.53 1.63
N PHE A 278 -13.03 -14.81 2.41
CA PHE A 278 -13.02 -14.54 3.84
C PHE A 278 -12.96 -13.05 4.14
N SER A 279 -12.39 -12.19 3.27
CA SER A 279 -12.37 -10.73 3.50
C SER A 279 -13.77 -10.14 3.75
N PHE A 280 -14.82 -10.70 3.14
CA PHE A 280 -16.20 -10.29 3.38
C PHE A 280 -16.69 -10.51 4.82
N LEU A 281 -16.02 -11.37 5.61
CA LEU A 281 -16.35 -11.57 7.02
C LEU A 281 -15.94 -10.38 7.91
N VAL A 282 -15.11 -9.46 7.42
CA VAL A 282 -14.76 -8.24 8.18
C VAL A 282 -16.00 -7.40 8.42
N HIS A 283 -16.79 -7.13 7.37
CA HIS A 283 -17.98 -6.27 7.45
C HIS A 283 -18.95 -6.62 8.60
N PRO A 284 -19.48 -7.86 8.73
CA PRO A 284 -20.44 -8.15 9.79
C PRO A 284 -19.81 -8.11 11.20
N ILE A 285 -18.51 -8.35 11.33
CA ILE A 285 -17.83 -8.29 12.63
C ILE A 285 -17.60 -6.83 13.03
N THR A 286 -17.15 -5.99 12.10
CA THR A 286 -16.97 -4.55 12.30
C THR A 286 -18.31 -3.85 12.53
N ASP A 287 -19.35 -4.17 11.76
CA ASP A 287 -20.70 -3.61 11.95
C ASP A 287 -21.31 -4.00 13.30
N TYR A 288 -21.04 -5.22 13.79
CA TYR A 288 -21.43 -5.59 15.16
C TYR A 288 -20.75 -4.68 16.19
N LEU A 289 -19.43 -4.47 16.11
CA LEU A 289 -18.71 -3.59 17.04
C LEU A 289 -19.20 -2.14 16.96
N ASN A 290 -19.44 -1.66 15.74
CA ASN A 290 -19.83 -0.27 15.51
C ASN A 290 -21.28 0.01 15.93
N LEU A 291 -22.21 -0.84 15.50
CA LEU A 291 -23.65 -0.58 15.63
C LEU A 291 -24.24 -1.14 16.93
N VAL A 292 -23.66 -2.20 17.50
CA VAL A 292 -24.18 -2.86 18.72
C VAL A 292 -23.38 -2.46 19.95
N GLU A 293 -22.06 -2.54 19.89
CA GLU A 293 -21.19 -2.19 21.03
C GLU A 293 -20.86 -0.69 21.10
N GLY A 294 -21.13 0.06 20.02
CA GLY A 294 -20.85 1.50 19.93
C GLY A 294 -19.36 1.83 19.89
N PHE A 295 -18.50 0.87 19.53
CA PHE A 295 -17.07 1.08 19.44
C PHE A 295 -16.71 1.57 18.04
N THR A 296 -16.68 2.89 17.85
CA THR A 296 -16.41 3.53 16.55
C THR A 296 -15.28 4.54 16.66
N LEU A 297 -14.76 5.00 15.52
CA LEU A 297 -13.95 6.21 15.46
C LEU A 297 -14.75 7.41 16.00
N ASN A 298 -14.10 8.26 16.78
CA ASN A 298 -14.72 9.47 17.36
C ASN A 298 -13.80 10.70 17.35
N GLY A 299 -12.61 10.59 16.74
CA GLY A 299 -11.63 11.66 16.65
C GLY A 299 -10.74 11.81 17.90
N GLU A 300 -10.98 11.06 18.97
CA GLU A 300 -10.13 11.05 20.15
C GLU A 300 -8.95 10.09 19.97
N ILE A 301 -7.73 10.59 20.19
CA ILE A 301 -6.46 9.89 19.92
C ILE A 301 -6.43 8.47 20.51
N VAL A 302 -6.82 8.32 21.78
CA VAL A 302 -6.75 7.02 22.47
C VAL A 302 -7.82 6.06 21.97
N ASN A 303 -9.04 6.55 21.76
CA ASN A 303 -10.14 5.74 21.24
C ASN A 303 -9.83 5.24 19.84
N ASP A 304 -9.43 6.15 18.95
CA ASP A 304 -9.19 5.84 17.55
C ASP A 304 -7.98 4.92 17.38
N PHE A 305 -6.93 5.07 18.20
CA PHE A 305 -5.83 4.11 18.23
C PHE A 305 -6.30 2.71 18.63
N LEU A 306 -7.11 2.60 19.70
CA LEU A 306 -7.68 1.31 20.12
C LEU A 306 -8.60 0.73 19.05
N TYR A 307 -9.39 1.57 18.36
CA TYR A 307 -10.25 1.16 17.27
C TYR A 307 -9.45 0.64 16.08
N CYS A 308 -8.38 1.34 15.68
CA CYS A 308 -7.47 0.85 14.64
C CYS A 308 -6.84 -0.50 15.03
N VAL A 309 -6.50 -0.72 16.30
CA VAL A 309 -5.91 -1.99 16.76
C VAL A 309 -6.94 -3.13 16.84
N PHE A 310 -8.10 -2.89 17.45
CA PHE A 310 -9.07 -3.95 17.78
C PHE A 310 -10.29 -3.99 16.85
N GLY A 311 -10.76 -2.84 16.39
CA GLY A 311 -11.89 -2.70 15.46
C GLY A 311 -11.52 -2.91 13.99
N ILE A 312 -10.25 -2.67 13.62
CA ILE A 312 -9.72 -2.91 12.27
C ILE A 312 -8.69 -4.03 12.31
N GLY A 313 -7.48 -3.75 12.83
CA GLY A 313 -6.33 -4.63 12.70
C GLY A 313 -6.55 -6.04 13.25
N ALA A 314 -7.15 -6.19 14.43
CA ALA A 314 -7.42 -7.51 15.00
C ALA A 314 -8.44 -8.32 14.18
N ILE A 315 -9.52 -7.70 13.74
CA ILE A 315 -10.56 -8.36 12.95
C ILE A 315 -10.00 -8.82 11.62
N GLU A 316 -9.30 -7.93 10.92
CA GLU A 316 -8.76 -8.27 9.62
C GLU A 316 -7.68 -9.36 9.68
N GLU A 317 -6.72 -9.25 10.61
CA GLU A 317 -5.68 -10.26 10.75
C GLU A 317 -6.25 -11.62 11.21
N LEU A 318 -7.35 -11.61 11.98
CA LEU A 318 -8.06 -12.83 12.36
C LEU A 318 -8.70 -13.49 11.13
N VAL A 319 -9.34 -12.71 10.28
CA VAL A 319 -9.96 -13.20 9.04
C VAL A 319 -8.90 -13.70 8.06
N LYS A 320 -7.80 -12.95 7.86
CA LYS A 320 -6.70 -13.29 6.96
C LYS A 320 -5.96 -14.56 7.35
N ILE A 321 -5.90 -14.94 8.63
CA ILE A 321 -5.21 -16.16 9.04
C ILE A 321 -6.06 -17.44 8.86
N ILE A 322 -7.39 -17.33 8.70
CA ILE A 322 -8.28 -18.49 8.57
C ILE A 322 -7.88 -19.42 7.40
N PRO A 323 -7.59 -18.92 6.18
CA PRO A 323 -7.16 -19.79 5.08
C PRO A 323 -5.89 -20.59 5.36
N LEU A 324 -4.91 -20.04 6.10
CA LEU A 324 -3.74 -20.81 6.54
C LEU A 324 -4.15 -21.99 7.44
N PHE A 325 -5.07 -21.76 8.38
CA PHE A 325 -5.57 -22.84 9.25
C PHE A 325 -6.35 -23.90 8.47
N ILE A 326 -7.11 -23.51 7.45
CA ILE A 326 -7.76 -24.45 6.53
C ILE A 326 -6.71 -25.31 5.83
N MET A 327 -5.65 -24.70 5.29
CA MET A 327 -4.56 -25.42 4.64
C MET A 327 -3.85 -26.38 5.59
N LEU A 328 -3.54 -25.95 6.81
CA LEU A 328 -2.92 -26.79 7.85
C LEU A 328 -3.80 -27.96 8.28
N ARG A 329 -5.13 -27.79 8.28
CA ARG A 329 -6.06 -28.80 8.78
C ARG A 329 -6.45 -29.84 7.75
N TYR A 330 -6.56 -29.42 6.48
CA TYR A 330 -7.16 -30.22 5.41
C TYR A 330 -6.17 -30.63 4.31
N THR A 331 -4.95 -30.11 4.32
CA THR A 331 -3.90 -30.48 3.35
C THR A 331 -2.64 -30.94 4.05
N LYS A 332 -1.73 -31.57 3.30
CA LYS A 332 -0.37 -31.91 3.75
C LYS A 332 0.70 -31.05 3.06
N GLU A 333 0.26 -30.02 2.34
CA GLU A 333 1.15 -29.20 1.52
C GLU A 333 1.97 -28.26 2.39
N VAL A 334 1.39 -27.70 3.46
CA VAL A 334 2.15 -26.92 4.46
C VAL A 334 3.10 -27.82 5.25
N ASN A 335 4.30 -28.03 4.71
CA ASN A 335 5.21 -29.08 5.11
C ASN A 335 6.58 -28.53 5.52
N GLU A 336 7.00 -27.36 5.06
CA GLU A 336 8.20 -26.65 5.50
C GLU A 336 7.90 -25.30 6.16
N PRO A 337 8.86 -24.70 6.89
CA PRO A 337 8.62 -23.42 7.56
C PRO A 337 8.22 -22.28 6.60
N TYR A 338 8.74 -22.25 5.36
CA TYR A 338 8.44 -21.17 4.44
C TYR A 338 6.97 -21.19 3.99
N ASP A 339 6.36 -22.36 3.84
CA ASP A 339 4.96 -22.53 3.43
C ASP A 339 3.99 -21.78 4.36
N TYR A 340 4.28 -21.74 5.67
CA TYR A 340 3.49 -20.96 6.62
C TYR A 340 3.47 -19.47 6.25
N ILE A 341 4.63 -18.91 5.91
CA ILE A 341 4.75 -17.51 5.45
C ILE A 341 4.07 -17.34 4.09
N LEU A 342 4.30 -18.28 3.16
CA LEU A 342 3.72 -18.27 1.82
C LEU A 342 2.20 -18.26 1.87
N TYR A 343 1.56 -19.24 2.51
CA TYR A 343 0.10 -19.34 2.57
C TYR A 343 -0.55 -18.22 3.38
N ALA A 344 0.08 -17.71 4.46
CA ALA A 344 -0.39 -16.52 5.14
C ALA A 344 -0.34 -15.28 4.24
N SER A 345 0.77 -15.11 3.50
CA SER A 345 0.94 -13.99 2.57
C SER A 345 -0.03 -14.08 1.38
N ILE A 346 -0.26 -15.29 0.84
CA ILE A 346 -1.23 -15.52 -0.25
C ILE A 346 -2.66 -15.26 0.21
N SER A 347 -3.01 -15.65 1.44
CA SER A 347 -4.30 -15.33 2.04
C SER A 347 -4.49 -13.82 2.16
N ALA A 348 -3.51 -13.12 2.73
CA ALA A 348 -3.51 -11.66 2.85
C ALA A 348 -3.53 -10.96 1.48
N LEU A 349 -2.90 -11.54 0.46
CA LEU A 349 -2.91 -11.03 -0.90
C LEU A 349 -4.29 -11.15 -1.56
N GLY A 350 -5.03 -12.23 -1.28
CA GLY A 350 -6.42 -12.39 -1.71
C GLY A 350 -7.36 -11.38 -1.03
N PHE A 351 -7.15 -11.16 0.27
CA PHE A 351 -7.84 -10.10 1.01
C PHE A 351 -7.58 -8.72 0.41
N ALA A 352 -6.30 -8.37 0.24
CA ALA A 352 -5.88 -7.08 -0.30
C ALA A 352 -6.31 -6.87 -1.75
N PHE A 353 -6.58 -7.95 -2.51
CA PHE A 353 -7.16 -7.84 -3.85
C PHE A 353 -8.60 -7.30 -3.80
N ILE A 354 -9.44 -7.81 -2.89
CA ILE A 354 -10.82 -7.30 -2.72
C ILE A 354 -10.80 -5.84 -2.24
N GLU A 355 -9.93 -5.50 -1.29
CA GLU A 355 -9.75 -4.10 -0.90
C GLU A 355 -9.25 -3.23 -2.05
N ASN A 356 -8.27 -3.68 -2.84
CA ASN A 356 -7.79 -2.91 -3.97
C ASN A 356 -8.88 -2.67 -5.02
N ILE A 357 -9.85 -3.58 -5.18
CA ILE A 357 -11.03 -3.32 -6.03
C ILE A 357 -11.79 -2.11 -5.46
N ILE A 358 -12.16 -2.16 -4.19
CA ILE A 358 -12.90 -1.07 -3.52
C ILE A 358 -12.14 0.26 -3.59
N TYR A 359 -10.85 0.25 -3.24
CA TYR A 359 -10.03 1.45 -3.17
C TYR A 359 -9.74 2.05 -4.56
N LEU A 360 -9.46 1.24 -5.58
CA LEU A 360 -9.16 1.76 -6.93
C LEU A 360 -10.44 2.09 -7.74
N ASP A 361 -11.59 1.63 -7.26
CA ASP A 361 -12.90 2.06 -7.73
C ASP A 361 -13.29 3.43 -7.12
N SER A 362 -12.96 3.66 -5.83
CA SER A 362 -13.31 4.90 -5.10
C SER A 362 -12.29 6.03 -5.19
N THR A 363 -10.98 5.72 -5.30
CA THR A 363 -9.89 6.70 -5.41
C THR A 363 -9.49 6.92 -6.86
N SER A 364 -8.89 8.08 -7.16
CA SER A 364 -8.23 8.31 -8.45
C SER A 364 -7.19 7.22 -8.73
N LEU A 365 -6.95 6.92 -10.01
CA LEU A 365 -5.96 5.92 -10.43
C LEU A 365 -4.52 6.24 -9.93
N THR A 366 -4.29 7.42 -9.37
CA THR A 366 -3.03 7.89 -8.79
C THR A 366 -2.60 7.13 -7.53
N SER A 367 -3.45 6.30 -6.94
CA SER A 367 -3.12 5.51 -5.74
C SER A 367 -2.56 4.11 -6.05
N ILE A 368 -2.50 3.70 -7.33
CA ILE A 368 -2.12 2.35 -7.76
C ILE A 368 -0.72 1.97 -7.23
N HIS A 369 0.30 2.80 -7.45
CA HIS A 369 1.66 2.55 -6.98
C HIS A 369 1.73 2.51 -5.45
N GLY A 370 1.01 3.41 -4.76
CA GLY A 370 0.92 3.42 -3.31
C GLY A 370 0.44 2.07 -2.78
N ARG A 371 -0.70 1.58 -3.29
CA ARG A 371 -1.25 0.27 -2.90
C ARG A 371 -0.30 -0.88 -3.21
N ALA A 372 0.38 -0.84 -4.35
CA ALA A 372 1.34 -1.87 -4.76
C ALA A 372 2.60 -1.93 -3.86
N LEU A 373 3.08 -0.79 -3.38
CA LEU A 373 4.35 -0.63 -2.68
C LEU A 373 4.20 -0.61 -1.16
N THR A 374 3.06 -0.17 -0.63
CA THR A 374 2.83 0.01 0.81
C THR A 374 1.81 -1.00 1.32
N ALA A 375 0.54 -0.82 0.98
CA ALA A 375 -0.55 -1.51 1.65
C ALA A 375 -0.52 -3.03 1.41
N VAL A 376 -0.36 -3.48 0.16
CA VAL A 376 -0.24 -4.92 -0.14
C VAL A 376 0.98 -5.55 0.53
N VAL A 377 2.09 -4.82 0.62
CA VAL A 377 3.30 -5.28 1.34
C VAL A 377 3.03 -5.42 2.84
N MET A 378 2.34 -4.44 3.43
CA MET A 378 1.94 -4.50 4.84
C MET A 378 1.00 -5.66 5.14
N HIS A 379 -0.04 -5.89 4.33
CA HIS A 379 -0.94 -7.03 4.54
C HIS A 379 -0.19 -8.36 4.57
N MET A 380 0.70 -8.60 3.58
CA MET A 380 1.51 -9.82 3.57
C MET A 380 2.43 -9.91 4.80
N PHE A 381 3.05 -8.80 5.20
CA PHE A 381 3.93 -8.76 6.36
C PHE A 381 3.18 -9.06 7.66
N LEU A 382 2.07 -8.39 7.92
CA LEU A 382 1.31 -8.49 9.16
C LEU A 382 0.79 -9.91 9.38
N SER A 383 0.18 -10.53 8.36
CA SER A 383 -0.27 -11.92 8.45
C SER A 383 0.92 -12.90 8.60
N SER A 384 2.09 -12.56 8.03
CA SER A 384 3.32 -13.34 8.22
C SER A 384 3.88 -13.29 9.65
N ILE A 385 3.58 -12.24 10.44
CA ILE A 385 3.95 -12.20 11.87
C ILE A 385 3.29 -13.37 12.60
N ILE A 386 1.99 -13.57 12.38
CA ILE A 386 1.21 -14.64 12.99
C ILE A 386 1.76 -16.00 12.56
N ALA A 387 1.98 -16.18 11.25
CA ALA A 387 2.57 -17.39 10.70
C ALA A 387 3.94 -17.70 11.30
N TYR A 388 4.79 -16.68 11.47
CA TYR A 388 6.11 -16.84 12.07
C TYR A 388 6.05 -17.23 13.56
N GLY A 389 5.05 -16.78 14.31
CA GLY A 389 4.76 -17.27 15.65
C GLY A 389 4.48 -18.78 15.68
N ILE A 390 3.70 -19.27 14.71
CA ILE A 390 3.39 -20.70 14.53
C ILE A 390 4.67 -21.48 14.17
N ILE A 391 5.49 -20.96 13.25
CA ILE A 391 6.79 -21.53 12.86
C ILE A 391 7.69 -21.67 14.09
N LEU A 392 7.91 -20.58 14.83
CA LEU A 392 8.78 -20.59 16.00
C LEU A 392 8.31 -21.60 17.03
N ASN A 393 7.00 -21.72 17.24
CA ASN A 393 6.47 -22.70 18.18
C ASN A 393 6.73 -24.14 17.71
N LYS A 394 6.42 -24.45 16.44
CA LYS A 394 6.54 -25.80 15.89
C LYS A 394 8.00 -26.26 15.77
N TYR A 395 8.89 -25.40 15.29
CA TYR A 395 10.24 -25.77 14.89
C TYR A 395 11.35 -25.40 15.91
N LYS A 396 11.12 -24.45 16.82
CA LYS A 396 12.16 -23.95 17.74
C LYS A 396 11.79 -24.07 19.22
N LEU A 397 10.69 -23.44 19.64
CA LEU A 397 10.40 -23.18 21.05
C LEU A 397 9.59 -24.30 21.72
N LYS A 398 8.73 -25.01 20.96
CA LYS A 398 7.85 -26.10 21.44
C LYS A 398 7.08 -25.72 22.72
N LYS A 399 6.53 -24.51 22.75
CA LYS A 399 5.70 -23.98 23.84
C LYS A 399 4.22 -24.29 23.56
N ASN A 400 3.33 -23.70 24.36
CA ASN A 400 1.89 -23.80 24.13
C ASN A 400 1.53 -23.12 22.80
N PRO A 401 0.92 -23.84 21.83
CA PRO A 401 0.58 -23.28 20.52
C PRO A 401 -0.40 -22.12 20.58
N ALA A 402 -1.42 -22.19 21.43
CA ALA A 402 -2.43 -21.13 21.57
C ALA A 402 -1.81 -19.86 22.15
N PHE A 403 -0.93 -19.99 23.14
CA PHE A 403 -0.21 -18.84 23.71
C PHE A 403 0.68 -18.14 22.68
N MET A 404 1.42 -18.91 21.89
CA MET A 404 2.26 -18.35 20.82
C MET A 404 1.41 -17.68 19.72
N PHE A 405 0.28 -18.28 19.36
CA PHE A 405 -0.66 -17.66 18.42
C PHE A 405 -1.18 -16.31 18.95
N ILE A 406 -1.69 -16.27 20.19
CA ILE A 406 -2.27 -15.05 20.78
C ILE A 406 -1.24 -13.91 20.85
N ILE A 407 0.00 -14.20 21.24
CA ILE A 407 1.05 -13.16 21.30
C ILE A 407 1.33 -12.58 19.91
N PHE A 408 1.56 -13.43 18.91
CA PHE A 408 1.91 -12.96 17.57
C PHE A 408 0.73 -12.35 16.83
N PHE A 409 -0.49 -12.83 17.11
CA PHE A 409 -1.73 -12.18 16.71
C PHE A 409 -1.81 -10.76 17.27
N LEU A 410 -1.65 -10.58 18.58
CA LEU A 410 -1.69 -9.26 19.20
C LEU A 410 -0.61 -8.31 18.66
N ILE A 411 0.61 -8.83 18.40
CA ILE A 411 1.68 -8.04 17.76
C ILE A 411 1.26 -7.61 16.35
N ALA A 412 0.68 -8.51 15.55
CA ALA A 412 0.19 -8.18 14.22
C ALA A 412 -0.95 -7.15 14.27
N SER A 413 -1.92 -7.31 15.17
CA SER A 413 -3.03 -6.38 15.33
C SER A 413 -2.57 -4.99 15.79
N ILE A 414 -1.62 -4.91 16.72
CA ILE A 414 -1.05 -3.63 17.17
C ILE A 414 -0.27 -2.97 16.02
N ALA A 415 0.54 -3.74 15.28
CA ALA A 415 1.30 -3.20 14.15
C ALA A 415 0.37 -2.72 13.03
N HIS A 416 -0.71 -3.45 12.75
CA HIS A 416 -1.73 -3.05 11.80
C HIS A 416 -2.43 -1.76 12.25
N GLY A 417 -2.98 -1.74 13.46
CA GLY A 417 -3.63 -0.54 13.98
C GLY A 417 -2.70 0.66 14.09
N PHE A 418 -1.41 0.45 14.35
CA PHE A 418 -0.42 1.52 14.29
C PHE A 418 -0.21 2.06 12.88
N TYR A 419 -0.23 1.21 11.85
CA TYR A 419 -0.14 1.64 10.45
C TYR A 419 -1.35 2.49 10.05
N ASP A 420 -2.56 2.06 10.43
CA ASP A 420 -3.81 2.76 10.06
C ASP A 420 -4.01 4.05 10.87
N PHE A 421 -3.66 4.04 12.16
CA PHE A 421 -3.94 5.15 13.06
C PHE A 421 -3.37 6.49 12.56
N TRP A 422 -2.12 6.52 12.07
CA TRP A 422 -1.51 7.74 11.54
C TRP A 422 -2.08 8.18 10.19
N LEU A 423 -2.81 7.30 9.50
CA LEU A 423 -3.45 7.60 8.23
C LEU A 423 -4.93 8.00 8.41
N ILE A 424 -5.58 7.57 9.49
CA ILE A 424 -7.02 7.74 9.72
C ILE A 424 -7.33 8.91 10.66
N ASN A 425 -6.56 9.09 11.76
CA ASN A 425 -6.91 10.11 12.75
C ASN A 425 -6.41 11.51 12.33
N LEU A 426 -7.36 12.41 12.05
CA LEU A 426 -7.11 13.77 11.57
C LEU A 426 -6.33 14.68 12.55
N LYS A 427 -6.21 14.34 13.84
CA LYS A 427 -5.42 15.14 14.80
C LYS A 427 -3.92 14.81 14.75
N VAL A 428 -3.54 13.74 14.06
CA VAL A 428 -2.16 13.22 14.04
C VAL A 428 -1.67 12.86 12.63
N ASP A 429 -2.39 13.26 11.60
CA ASP A 429 -2.09 12.99 10.19
C ASP A 429 -0.75 13.60 9.74
N ASP A 430 -0.30 14.68 10.37
CA ASP A 430 1.05 15.26 10.28
C ASP A 430 2.16 14.22 10.53
N PHE A 431 1.87 13.14 11.26
CA PHE A 431 2.80 12.05 11.58
C PHE A 431 2.60 10.80 10.70
N SER A 432 1.84 10.88 9.60
CA SER A 432 1.62 9.80 8.63
C SER A 432 2.90 9.12 8.12
N PHE A 433 4.04 9.83 8.11
CA PHE A 433 5.36 9.26 7.78
C PHE A 433 5.75 8.08 8.69
N LEU A 434 5.19 7.97 9.90
CA LEU A 434 5.43 6.83 10.81
C LEU A 434 4.91 5.51 10.25
N SER A 435 3.86 5.53 9.42
CA SER A 435 3.38 4.34 8.70
C SER A 435 4.40 3.86 7.66
N ILE A 436 5.11 4.79 7.00
CA ILE A 436 6.22 4.46 6.08
C ILE A 436 7.42 3.90 6.87
N VAL A 437 7.74 4.45 8.04
CA VAL A 437 8.80 3.91 8.91
C VAL A 437 8.47 2.48 9.34
N LEU A 438 7.22 2.23 9.74
CA LEU A 438 6.75 0.89 10.09
C LEU A 438 6.85 -0.07 8.89
N LEU A 439 6.48 0.37 7.68
CA LEU A 439 6.64 -0.41 6.44
C LEU A 439 8.10 -0.80 6.20
N ILE A 440 9.04 0.15 6.31
CA ILE A 440 10.47 -0.10 6.12
C ILE A 440 10.98 -1.14 7.13
N ILE A 441 10.63 -0.98 8.40
CA ILE A 441 10.97 -1.95 9.46
C ILE A 441 10.32 -3.30 9.17
N GLY A 442 9.05 -3.31 8.76
CA GLY A 442 8.29 -4.50 8.41
C GLY A 442 8.93 -5.30 7.29
N ILE A 443 9.37 -4.64 6.21
CA ILE A 443 10.09 -5.27 5.09
C ILE A 443 11.38 -5.93 5.58
N ILE A 444 12.14 -5.25 6.44
CA ILE A 444 13.40 -5.79 7.02
C ILE A 444 13.11 -7.04 7.87
N ILE A 445 12.09 -6.98 8.73
CA ILE A 445 11.70 -8.08 9.61
C ILE A 445 11.12 -9.25 8.80
N TRP A 446 10.29 -8.98 7.79
CA TRP A 446 9.74 -10.01 6.92
C TRP A 446 10.85 -10.76 6.16
N ASN A 447 11.83 -10.02 5.64
CA ASN A 447 13.00 -10.63 4.98
C ASN A 447 13.78 -11.54 5.95
N PHE A 448 13.88 -11.14 7.22
CA PHE A 448 14.43 -11.97 8.29
C PHE A 448 13.59 -13.22 8.57
N PHE A 449 12.26 -13.12 8.63
CA PHE A 449 11.37 -14.28 8.79
C PHE A 449 11.53 -15.28 7.65
N LYS A 450 11.50 -14.78 6.40
CA LYS A 450 11.77 -15.57 5.19
C LYS A 450 13.09 -16.32 5.30
N ASN A 451 14.19 -15.63 5.60
CA ASN A 451 15.52 -16.25 5.67
C ASN A 451 15.58 -17.32 6.79
N ASN A 452 15.03 -17.05 7.97
CA ASN A 452 14.98 -18.05 9.03
C ASN A 452 14.10 -19.26 8.69
N ALA A 453 13.00 -19.05 7.97
CA ALA A 453 12.15 -20.12 7.50
C ALA A 453 12.90 -21.01 6.49
N LEU A 454 13.55 -20.40 5.50
CA LEU A 454 14.38 -21.10 4.51
C LEU A 454 15.57 -21.85 5.15
N ASN A 455 16.23 -21.25 6.15
CA ASN A 455 17.32 -21.90 6.90
C ASN A 455 16.91 -23.22 7.53
N ASN A 456 15.63 -23.35 7.92
CA ASN A 456 15.13 -24.49 8.67
C ASN A 456 14.16 -25.36 7.84
N SER A 457 14.21 -25.23 6.51
CA SER A 457 13.53 -26.17 5.62
C SER A 457 14.13 -27.57 5.75
N GLN A 458 13.24 -28.57 5.80
CA GLN A 458 13.62 -29.98 5.76
C GLN A 458 13.92 -30.47 4.34
N PHE A 459 13.60 -29.68 3.32
CA PHE A 459 13.90 -29.94 1.90
C PHE A 459 15.13 -29.16 1.42
N TYR A 460 15.94 -28.65 2.36
CA TYR A 460 17.16 -27.91 2.05
C TYR A 460 18.04 -28.68 1.06
N ASP A 461 18.44 -27.98 0.00
CA ASP A 461 19.30 -28.47 -1.07
C ASP A 461 20.38 -27.43 -1.37
N GLU A 462 21.65 -27.82 -1.22
CA GLU A 462 22.81 -26.94 -1.45
C GLU A 462 22.91 -26.44 -2.89
N GLU A 463 22.35 -27.18 -3.86
CA GLU A 463 22.35 -26.79 -5.28
C GLU A 463 21.27 -25.77 -5.61
N LYS A 464 20.20 -25.71 -4.80
CA LYS A 464 19.09 -24.77 -4.98
C LYS A 464 19.38 -23.46 -4.27
N ILE A 465 19.94 -22.51 -5.02
CA ILE A 465 20.30 -21.18 -4.52
C ILE A 465 19.39 -20.12 -5.17
N ILE A 466 18.78 -19.27 -4.34
CA ILE A 466 18.07 -18.09 -4.85
C ILE A 466 19.09 -17.11 -5.42
N GLU A 467 19.01 -16.88 -6.73
CA GLU A 467 19.76 -15.84 -7.41
C GLU A 467 19.19 -14.46 -7.03
N SER A 468 19.73 -13.85 -5.97
CA SER A 468 19.27 -12.54 -5.45
C SER A 468 19.14 -11.48 -6.56
N ASP A 469 20.09 -11.44 -7.51
CA ASP A 469 20.02 -10.49 -8.64
C ASP A 469 18.79 -10.73 -9.53
N LYS A 470 18.44 -11.99 -9.83
CA LYS A 470 17.26 -12.31 -10.65
C LYS A 470 15.97 -11.99 -9.92
N LEU A 471 15.91 -12.27 -8.62
CA LEU A 471 14.75 -11.97 -7.79
C LEU A 471 14.54 -10.45 -7.62
N GLY A 472 15.63 -9.71 -7.41
CA GLY A 472 15.60 -8.25 -7.33
C GLY A 472 15.22 -7.61 -8.66
N ASN A 473 15.77 -8.09 -9.78
CA ASN A 473 15.36 -7.65 -11.11
C ASN A 473 13.88 -7.90 -11.36
N TYR A 474 13.38 -9.09 -11.00
CA TYR A 474 11.96 -9.42 -11.15
C TYR A 474 11.08 -8.41 -10.41
N LEU A 475 11.34 -8.16 -9.11
CA LEU A 475 10.59 -7.19 -8.33
C LEU A 475 10.67 -5.78 -8.91
N PHE A 476 11.88 -5.34 -9.28
CA PHE A 476 12.08 -4.01 -9.85
C PHE A 476 11.27 -3.85 -11.14
N TYR A 477 11.29 -4.85 -12.03
CA TYR A 477 10.57 -4.80 -13.30
C TYR A 477 9.06 -4.91 -13.14
N SER A 478 8.58 -5.77 -12.23
CA SER A 478 7.13 -5.89 -11.98
C SER A 478 6.56 -4.62 -11.37
N LEU A 479 7.24 -4.03 -10.38
CA LEU A 479 6.79 -2.82 -9.71
C LEU A 479 6.91 -1.58 -10.63
N ALA A 480 8.00 -1.45 -11.38
CA ALA A 480 8.12 -0.41 -12.41
C ALA A 480 7.09 -0.59 -13.53
N GLY A 481 6.69 -1.83 -13.84
CA GLY A 481 5.63 -2.13 -14.80
C GLY A 481 4.25 -1.67 -14.30
N ILE A 482 3.93 -1.89 -13.03
CA ILE A 482 2.70 -1.38 -12.39
C ILE A 482 2.70 0.15 -12.41
N PHE A 483 3.83 0.76 -12.07
CA PHE A 483 4.02 2.20 -12.12
C PHE A 483 3.82 2.77 -13.54
N ALA A 484 4.33 2.09 -14.56
CA ALA A 484 4.11 2.48 -15.95
C ALA A 484 2.67 2.28 -16.40
N PHE A 485 2.01 1.22 -15.92
CA PHE A 485 0.60 0.96 -16.18
C PHE A 485 -0.28 2.06 -15.61
N GLU A 486 -0.01 2.52 -14.39
CA GLU A 486 -0.71 3.65 -13.77
C GLU A 486 -0.68 4.90 -14.65
N TYR A 487 0.51 5.32 -15.10
CA TYR A 487 0.65 6.46 -16.02
C TYR A 487 -0.19 6.30 -17.29
N VAL A 488 -0.12 5.12 -17.93
CA VAL A 488 -0.88 4.84 -19.15
C VAL A 488 -2.39 4.83 -18.89
N ALA A 489 -2.83 4.25 -17.78
CA ALA A 489 -4.24 4.18 -17.39
C ALA A 489 -4.81 5.56 -17.10
N ILE A 490 -4.05 6.42 -16.39
CA ILE A 490 -4.42 7.82 -16.14
C ILE A 490 -4.51 8.57 -17.46
N ALA A 491 -3.51 8.46 -18.33
CA ALA A 491 -3.50 9.16 -19.61
C ALA A 491 -4.65 8.75 -20.54
N LEU A 492 -5.05 7.48 -20.51
CA LEU A 492 -6.18 6.98 -21.31
C LEU A 492 -7.54 7.30 -20.69
N LYS A 493 -7.62 7.48 -19.37
CA LYS A 493 -8.87 7.84 -18.66
C LYS A 493 -9.13 9.34 -18.70
N TYR A 494 -8.08 10.15 -18.56
CA TYR A 494 -8.14 11.61 -18.54
C TYR A 494 -7.43 12.14 -19.79
N ASP A 495 -6.22 12.67 -19.64
CA ASP A 495 -5.36 13.09 -20.75
C ASP A 495 -3.87 13.01 -20.37
N ALA A 496 -3.00 13.36 -21.32
CA ALA A 496 -1.56 13.34 -21.11
C ALA A 496 -1.07 14.38 -20.10
N GLU A 497 -1.70 15.54 -20.00
CA GLU A 497 -1.32 16.60 -19.06
C GLU A 497 -1.51 16.13 -17.62
N TYR A 498 -2.73 15.69 -17.27
CA TYR A 498 -3.04 15.18 -15.95
C TYR A 498 -2.19 13.95 -15.59
N ALA A 499 -1.91 13.07 -16.55
CA ALA A 499 -1.03 11.93 -16.35
C ALA A 499 0.42 12.35 -16.04
N ASN A 500 0.92 13.44 -16.64
CA ASN A 500 2.26 13.94 -16.36
C ASN A 500 2.35 14.54 -14.95
N ASP A 501 1.32 15.26 -14.50
CA ASP A 501 1.27 15.80 -13.13
C ASP A 501 1.25 14.67 -12.10
N ALA A 502 0.37 13.68 -12.30
CA ALA A 502 0.30 12.48 -11.46
C ALA A 502 1.62 11.67 -11.48
N LEU A 503 2.32 11.63 -12.62
CA LEU A 503 3.61 10.96 -12.73
C LEU A 503 4.67 11.61 -11.85
N VAL A 504 4.72 12.93 -11.79
CA VAL A 504 5.67 13.66 -10.94
C VAL A 504 5.44 13.29 -9.47
N GLU A 505 4.20 13.34 -9.01
CA GLU A 505 3.83 12.94 -7.64
C GLU A 505 4.23 11.49 -7.34
N SER A 506 3.88 10.58 -8.25
CA SER A 506 4.18 9.15 -8.12
C SER A 506 5.70 8.88 -8.06
N ILE A 507 6.50 9.65 -8.80
CA ILE A 507 7.98 9.52 -8.77
C ILE A 507 8.50 9.90 -7.38
N TYR A 508 8.01 10.99 -6.79
CA TYR A 508 8.43 11.45 -5.47
C TYR A 508 8.03 10.47 -4.36
N SER A 509 6.81 9.92 -4.41
CA SER A 509 6.27 9.03 -3.37
C SER A 509 6.73 7.56 -3.52
N GLY A 510 6.98 7.07 -4.73
CA GLY A 510 7.11 5.63 -5.00
C GLY A 510 8.50 5.14 -5.42
N LEU A 511 9.30 5.94 -6.14
CA LEU A 511 10.50 5.43 -6.81
C LEU A 511 11.55 4.87 -5.83
N TYR A 512 11.75 5.55 -4.70
CA TYR A 512 12.69 5.09 -3.66
C TYR A 512 12.23 3.78 -3.01
N LEU A 513 10.92 3.57 -2.86
CA LEU A 513 10.35 2.32 -2.35
C LEU A 513 10.57 1.17 -3.33
N ILE A 514 10.41 1.39 -4.64
CA ILE A 514 10.70 0.36 -5.66
C ILE A 514 12.14 -0.15 -5.51
N VAL A 515 13.10 0.77 -5.40
CA VAL A 515 14.52 0.43 -5.22
C VAL A 515 14.76 -0.28 -3.89
N PHE A 516 14.19 0.25 -2.80
CA PHE A 516 14.35 -0.32 -1.46
C PHE A 516 13.76 -1.73 -1.35
N ILE A 517 12.51 -1.92 -1.76
CA ILE A 517 11.79 -3.20 -1.75
C ILE A 517 12.55 -4.22 -2.59
N SER A 518 12.86 -3.89 -3.85
CA SER A 518 13.57 -4.79 -4.75
C SER A 518 14.96 -5.17 -4.22
N GLY A 519 15.65 -4.21 -3.58
CA GLY A 519 16.96 -4.41 -2.99
C GLY A 519 16.95 -5.23 -1.70
N LYS A 520 15.97 -5.03 -0.81
CA LYS A 520 15.89 -5.72 0.49
C LYS A 520 15.22 -7.08 0.38
N LEU A 521 14.09 -7.19 -0.31
CA LEU A 521 13.34 -8.45 -0.42
C LEU A 521 14.05 -9.49 -1.30
N SER A 522 14.94 -9.08 -2.20
CA SER A 522 15.79 -10.00 -2.96
C SER A 522 16.93 -10.62 -2.15
N GLN A 523 17.27 -10.06 -0.99
CA GLN A 523 18.38 -10.53 -0.18
C GLN A 523 18.01 -11.83 0.53
N THR A 524 18.54 -12.92 0.00
CA THR A 524 18.41 -14.26 0.55
C THR A 524 19.76 -14.74 1.02
N HIS A 525 19.85 -15.12 2.29
CA HIS A 525 21.06 -15.70 2.85
C HIS A 525 20.65 -16.90 3.68
N VAL A 526 20.95 -18.09 3.16
CA VAL A 526 20.58 -19.34 3.79
C VAL A 526 21.77 -19.86 4.59
N GLU A 527 21.60 -19.96 5.91
CA GLU A 527 22.49 -20.63 6.85
C GLU A 527 21.76 -21.88 7.39
N PRO A 528 21.96 -23.06 6.77
CA PRO A 528 21.15 -24.25 7.04
C PRO A 528 21.18 -24.64 8.53
N GLY A 529 20.00 -24.94 9.06
CA GLY A 529 19.78 -25.36 10.45
C GLY A 529 19.95 -24.24 11.49
N LYS A 530 20.19 -22.99 11.09
CA LYS A 530 20.38 -21.88 12.05
C LYS A 530 19.14 -21.00 12.18
N TRP A 531 18.78 -20.73 13.43
CA TRP A 531 17.83 -19.67 13.79
C TRP A 531 18.60 -18.40 14.15
N LEU A 532 18.66 -17.45 13.23
CA LEU A 532 19.33 -16.18 13.46
C LEU A 532 18.51 -15.31 14.44
N PRO A 533 19.16 -14.51 15.31
CA PRO A 533 18.46 -13.57 16.18
C PRO A 533 17.94 -12.36 15.39
N LEU A 534 16.87 -11.72 15.86
CA LEU A 534 16.27 -10.55 15.19
C LEU A 534 17.26 -9.40 14.96
N THR A 535 18.26 -9.24 15.85
CA THR A 535 19.34 -8.25 15.69
C THR A 535 20.14 -8.43 14.40
N SER A 536 20.16 -9.62 13.81
CA SER A 536 20.80 -9.87 12.51
C SER A 536 20.07 -9.20 11.34
N ALA A 537 18.77 -8.91 11.48
CA ALA A 537 17.99 -8.23 10.44
C ALA A 537 18.48 -6.79 10.19
N PHE A 538 19.03 -6.15 11.22
CA PHE A 538 19.48 -4.75 11.19
C PHE A 538 21.00 -4.60 11.05
N LYS A 539 21.77 -5.69 11.10
CA LYS A 539 23.21 -5.65 10.87
C LYS A 539 23.49 -5.70 9.36
N GLU A 540 23.90 -4.58 8.79
CA GLU A 540 24.53 -4.62 7.47
C GLU A 540 25.85 -5.41 7.58
N ARG A 541 25.95 -6.52 6.84
CA ARG A 541 27.21 -7.25 6.68
C ARG A 541 28.12 -6.46 5.71
N LEU A 542 28.60 -5.30 6.15
CA LEU A 542 29.56 -4.49 5.41
C LEU A 542 30.94 -5.18 5.44
N VAL A 543 31.60 -5.23 4.29
CA VAL A 543 33.04 -5.56 4.24
C VAL A 543 33.81 -4.36 4.72
N ASP A 544 34.60 -4.55 5.77
CA ASP A 544 35.62 -3.58 6.10
C ASP A 544 36.73 -3.63 5.04
N GLN A 545 36.67 -2.74 4.05
CA GLN A 545 37.73 -2.61 3.05
C GLN A 545 39.00 -1.96 3.62
N SER A 546 38.96 -1.38 4.83
CA SER A 546 40.11 -0.72 5.44
C SER A 546 41.25 -1.69 5.79
N ILE A 547 40.95 -3.00 5.89
CA ILE A 547 41.94 -4.04 6.16
C ILE A 547 42.79 -4.40 4.93
N VAL A 548 42.47 -3.90 3.73
CA VAL A 548 43.32 -4.12 2.55
C VAL A 548 44.65 -3.41 2.76
N GLY A 549 45.75 -4.16 2.66
CA GLY A 549 47.11 -3.70 2.92
C GLY A 549 47.55 -3.83 4.38
N THR A 550 46.77 -4.42 5.28
CA THR A 550 47.23 -4.76 6.64
C THR A 550 48.03 -6.05 6.64
N GLU A 551 49.01 -6.14 7.54
CA GLU A 551 49.76 -7.37 7.78
C GLU A 551 48.92 -8.41 8.51
N LEU A 552 49.13 -9.66 8.13
CA LEU A 552 48.44 -10.83 8.64
C LEU A 552 49.50 -11.88 9.00
N GLN A 553 49.55 -12.23 10.27
CA GLN A 553 50.33 -13.36 10.73
C GLN A 553 49.54 -14.65 10.54
N LEU A 554 50.16 -15.67 9.96
CA LEU A 554 49.56 -16.97 9.70
C LEU A 554 50.41 -18.08 10.31
N GLN A 555 49.77 -18.93 11.12
CA GLN A 555 50.38 -20.10 11.72
C GLN A 555 49.54 -21.34 11.40
N MET A 556 50.07 -22.25 10.59
CA MET A 556 49.34 -23.46 10.19
C MET A 556 49.03 -24.38 11.38
N ILE A 557 47.82 -24.94 11.39
CA ILE A 557 47.33 -25.91 12.38
C ILE A 557 47.44 -27.33 11.82
N THR A 558 47.16 -27.52 10.53
CA THR A 558 47.26 -28.81 9.86
C THR A 558 48.67 -29.06 9.31
N ASN A 559 49.25 -30.23 9.65
CA ASN A 559 50.48 -30.73 9.05
C ASN A 559 50.19 -31.34 7.67
N ASN A 560 50.54 -30.62 6.62
CA ASN A 560 50.56 -31.11 5.25
C ASN A 560 51.90 -30.69 4.63
N ASP A 561 52.59 -31.59 3.90
CA ASP A 561 53.95 -31.37 3.39
C ASP A 561 54.12 -30.06 2.60
N ILE A 562 53.05 -29.59 1.95
CA ILE A 562 53.03 -28.31 1.20
C ILE A 562 52.93 -27.12 2.17
N THR A 563 52.15 -27.23 3.23
CA THR A 563 51.88 -26.10 4.13
C THR A 563 52.97 -25.91 5.17
N THR A 564 53.63 -26.97 5.62
CA THR A 564 54.67 -26.90 6.65
C THR A 564 56.03 -26.47 6.09
N ARG A 565 56.27 -26.62 4.78
CA ARG A 565 57.54 -26.26 4.14
C ARG A 565 57.55 -24.89 3.47
N PHE A 566 56.39 -24.32 3.12
CA PHE A 566 56.34 -23.23 2.12
C PHE A 566 55.41 -22.05 2.45
N LEU A 567 54.66 -22.08 3.55
CA LEU A 567 53.82 -20.95 3.97
C LEU A 567 54.60 -20.02 4.92
N PRO A 568 54.77 -18.73 4.61
CA PRO A 568 55.45 -17.79 5.49
C PRO A 568 54.56 -17.43 6.69
N ASN A 569 55.20 -17.00 7.79
CA ASN A 569 54.50 -16.55 8.98
C ASN A 569 53.79 -15.19 8.79
N ASN A 570 54.21 -14.40 7.80
CA ASN A 570 53.67 -13.06 7.51
C ASN A 570 53.13 -12.99 6.07
N ALA A 571 52.00 -12.34 5.91
CA ALA A 571 51.35 -12.05 4.64
C ALA A 571 50.65 -10.68 4.70
N THR A 572 50.23 -10.14 3.57
CA THR A 572 49.40 -8.91 3.52
C THR A 572 48.07 -9.19 2.83
N ILE A 573 46.99 -8.58 3.32
CA ILE A 573 45.68 -8.70 2.68
C ILE A 573 45.70 -7.85 1.40
N ALA A 574 45.67 -8.49 0.24
CA ALA A 574 45.75 -7.81 -1.06
C ALA A 574 44.38 -7.41 -1.61
N LYS A 575 43.35 -8.22 -1.36
CA LYS A 575 41.99 -7.98 -1.87
C LYS A 575 40.97 -8.74 -1.04
N VAL A 576 39.78 -8.18 -0.88
CA VAL A 576 38.62 -8.90 -0.33
C VAL A 576 37.58 -9.06 -1.43
N PHE A 577 37.02 -10.26 -1.55
CA PHE A 577 35.98 -10.54 -2.52
C PHE A 577 35.01 -11.57 -1.93
N PHE A 578 33.81 -11.65 -2.50
CA PHE A 578 32.79 -12.57 -2.04
C PHE A 578 32.67 -13.79 -2.95
N LEU A 579 32.60 -14.96 -2.35
CA LEU A 579 31.95 -16.13 -2.95
C LEU A 579 30.80 -16.54 -2.04
N SER A 580 29.61 -16.69 -2.63
CA SER A 580 28.41 -17.10 -1.90
C SER A 580 28.13 -16.26 -0.64
N LYS A 581 28.46 -14.96 -0.66
CA LYS A 581 28.33 -13.98 0.44
C LYS A 581 29.21 -14.27 1.68
N GLU A 582 30.18 -15.17 1.56
CA GLU A 582 31.28 -15.30 2.51
C GLU A 582 32.48 -14.47 2.00
N PRO A 583 33.14 -13.70 2.86
CA PRO A 583 34.32 -12.95 2.47
C PRO A 583 35.50 -13.91 2.35
N TYR A 584 36.12 -13.86 1.19
CA TYR A 584 37.39 -14.49 0.89
C TYR A 584 38.44 -13.39 0.79
N TYR A 585 39.58 -13.62 1.43
CA TYR A 585 40.67 -12.67 1.51
C TYR A 585 41.82 -13.21 0.67
N VAL A 586 42.16 -12.49 -0.39
CA VAL A 586 43.40 -12.74 -1.14
C VAL A 586 44.53 -12.21 -0.29
N ILE A 587 45.48 -13.08 0.03
CA ILE A 587 46.69 -12.72 0.75
C ILE A 587 47.88 -12.79 -0.21
N ALA A 588 48.73 -11.77 -0.17
CA ALA A 588 50.02 -11.72 -0.86
C ALA A 588 51.12 -12.15 0.12
N LEU A 589 52.01 -13.02 -0.33
CA LEU A 589 53.09 -13.57 0.50
C LEU A 589 54.37 -12.73 0.33
N GLU A 590 55.08 -12.43 1.43
CA GLU A 590 56.29 -11.58 1.39
C GLU A 590 57.53 -12.27 0.77
N LYS A 591 57.63 -13.60 0.87
CA LYS A 591 58.72 -14.40 0.27
C LYS A 591 58.16 -15.65 -0.38
N ILE A 592 58.32 -15.73 -1.70
CA ILE A 592 57.98 -16.90 -2.50
C ILE A 592 59.20 -17.84 -2.48
N GLN A 593 59.09 -18.99 -1.83
CA GLN A 593 60.05 -20.09 -1.98
C GLN A 593 59.43 -21.21 -2.81
N LEU A 594 58.94 -20.95 -4.03
CA LEU A 594 58.42 -22.02 -4.89
C LEU A 594 58.73 -21.79 -6.37
N ASN A 595 59.43 -22.78 -6.94
CA ASN A 595 59.55 -23.04 -8.36
C ASN A 595 58.74 -24.32 -8.65
N SER A 596 57.40 -24.24 -8.53
CA SER A 596 56.50 -25.36 -8.85
C SER A 596 55.22 -24.85 -9.51
N ASP A 597 54.69 -25.61 -10.46
CA ASP A 597 53.54 -25.27 -11.31
C ASP A 597 52.18 -25.15 -10.58
N ILE A 598 52.14 -25.22 -9.24
CA ILE A 598 50.92 -25.39 -8.44
C ILE A 598 50.58 -24.19 -7.56
N LEU A 599 51.55 -23.29 -7.26
CA LEU A 599 51.31 -22.11 -6.42
C LEU A 599 51.74 -20.84 -7.16
N GLY A 600 50.77 -19.95 -7.43
CA GLY A 600 51.09 -18.53 -7.68
C GLY A 600 51.42 -17.80 -6.39
N ASP A 601 51.85 -16.54 -6.49
CA ASP A 601 52.32 -15.68 -5.38
C ASP A 601 51.23 -15.26 -4.37
N ARG A 602 50.03 -15.81 -4.53
CA ARG A 602 48.82 -15.41 -3.81
C ARG A 602 48.09 -16.64 -3.29
N LEU A 603 47.59 -16.53 -2.07
CA LEU A 603 46.68 -17.50 -1.48
C LEU A 603 45.34 -16.84 -1.21
N VAL A 604 44.34 -17.67 -0.97
CA VAL A 604 43.03 -17.22 -0.55
C VAL A 604 42.73 -17.84 0.81
N ILE A 605 42.25 -17.04 1.74
CA ILE A 605 41.81 -17.50 3.06
C ILE A 605 40.36 -17.14 3.30
N ARG A 606 39.71 -17.95 4.12
CA ARG A 606 38.34 -17.74 4.59
C ARG A 606 38.28 -18.00 6.09
N LEU A 607 37.69 -17.08 6.85
CA LEU A 607 37.43 -17.31 8.28
C LEU A 607 36.51 -18.52 8.48
N LYS A 608 36.75 -19.27 9.56
CA LYS A 608 35.99 -20.49 9.87
C LYS A 608 34.64 -20.17 10.47
N ASP A 609 34.66 -19.35 11.52
CA ASP A 609 33.53 -19.11 12.41
C ASP A 609 33.07 -17.63 12.38
N ASP A 610 33.88 -16.74 11.81
CA ASP A 610 33.65 -15.29 11.75
C ASP A 610 33.48 -14.80 10.30
N LEU A 611 32.85 -13.63 10.14
CA LEU A 611 32.66 -12.97 8.83
C LEU A 611 33.63 -11.80 8.60
N ILE A 612 34.33 -11.33 9.64
CA ILE A 612 35.25 -10.20 9.57
C ILE A 612 36.46 -10.48 10.45
N PHE A 613 37.61 -9.94 10.04
CA PHE A 613 38.79 -9.96 10.89
C PHE A 613 38.63 -8.95 12.03
N GLU A 614 38.99 -9.37 13.24
CA GLU A 614 39.09 -8.48 14.40
C GLU A 614 40.58 -8.16 14.64
N GLN A 615 40.91 -6.89 14.87
CA GLN A 615 42.29 -6.48 15.17
C GLN A 615 42.82 -7.20 16.40
N ASP A 616 44.08 -7.63 16.33
CA ASP A 616 44.81 -8.32 17.41
C ASP A 616 44.19 -9.62 17.95
N LYS A 617 43.11 -10.12 17.35
CA LYS A 617 42.49 -11.39 17.72
C LYS A 617 43.04 -12.53 16.88
N VAL A 618 43.30 -13.66 17.53
CA VAL A 618 43.64 -14.91 16.84
C VAL A 618 42.35 -15.58 16.37
N GLN A 619 42.20 -15.73 15.06
CA GLN A 619 41.04 -16.34 14.42
C GLN A 619 41.47 -17.56 13.59
N ILE A 620 40.56 -18.50 13.35
CA ILE A 620 40.86 -19.69 12.54
C ILE A 620 40.43 -19.44 11.09
N VAL A 621 41.32 -19.73 10.15
CA VAL A 621 41.06 -19.59 8.71
C VAL A 621 41.30 -20.89 7.96
N ALA A 622 40.43 -21.15 6.99
CA ALA A 622 40.67 -22.12 5.92
C ALA A 622 41.58 -21.49 4.87
N VAL A 623 42.62 -22.21 4.46
CA VAL A 623 43.63 -21.76 3.48
C VAL A 623 43.44 -22.52 2.17
N TYR A 624 43.45 -21.77 1.06
CA TYR A 624 43.27 -22.28 -0.29
C TYR A 624 44.39 -21.81 -1.22
N THR A 625 44.85 -22.69 -2.10
CA THR A 625 45.74 -22.33 -3.22
C THR A 625 44.94 -21.89 -4.43
N VAL A 626 45.56 -21.07 -5.26
CA VAL A 626 44.98 -20.46 -6.45
C VAL A 626 45.61 -21.11 -7.68
N LEU A 627 44.79 -21.55 -8.65
CA LEU A 627 45.30 -22.07 -9.93
C LEU A 627 45.93 -20.94 -10.75
N LYS A 628 47.03 -21.23 -11.46
CA LYS A 628 47.89 -20.24 -12.16
C LYS A 628 47.14 -19.33 -13.14
N ASP A 629 46.06 -19.82 -13.76
CA ASP A 629 45.25 -19.08 -14.74
C ASP A 629 44.07 -18.30 -14.12
N THR A 630 43.98 -18.22 -12.78
CA THR A 630 42.87 -17.56 -12.09
C THR A 630 43.08 -16.04 -12.09
N SER A 631 42.36 -15.33 -12.95
CA SER A 631 42.24 -13.87 -12.88
C SER A 631 41.27 -13.45 -11.77
N PHE A 632 41.71 -12.55 -10.89
CA PHE A 632 40.88 -11.95 -9.84
C PHE A 632 40.07 -10.74 -10.34
N ASP A 633 40.14 -10.41 -11.63
CA ASP A 633 39.43 -9.28 -12.26
C ASP A 633 38.12 -9.72 -12.93
N ASN A 634 37.94 -11.03 -13.13
CA ASN A 634 36.73 -11.64 -13.67
C ASN A 634 35.93 -12.38 -12.57
N LYS A 635 34.74 -12.91 -12.93
CA LYS A 635 33.85 -13.64 -12.01
C LYS A 635 34.52 -14.93 -11.48
N ILE A 636 35.00 -14.88 -10.25
CA ILE A 636 35.73 -15.98 -9.59
C ILE A 636 34.78 -17.12 -9.23
N GLN A 637 35.17 -18.37 -9.50
CA GLN A 637 34.38 -19.56 -9.21
C GLN A 637 35.01 -20.39 -8.10
N LYS A 638 34.20 -21.07 -7.28
CA LYS A 638 34.68 -21.87 -6.13
C LYS A 638 35.70 -22.96 -6.55
N ARG A 639 35.57 -23.50 -7.77
CA ARG A 639 36.49 -24.50 -8.35
C ARG A 639 37.90 -23.96 -8.66
N SER A 640 38.09 -22.64 -8.66
CA SER A 640 39.39 -22.01 -8.86
C SER A 640 40.32 -22.11 -7.64
N PHE A 641 39.80 -22.63 -6.52
CA PHE A 641 40.51 -22.74 -5.26
C PHE A 641 40.59 -24.19 -4.78
N LYS A 642 41.78 -24.59 -4.32
CA LYS A 642 41.99 -25.91 -3.71
C LYS A 642 42.32 -25.76 -2.23
N PHE A 643 41.51 -26.36 -1.36
CA PHE A 643 41.74 -26.33 0.07
C PHE A 643 43.04 -27.07 0.42
N VAL A 644 43.89 -26.44 1.23
CA VAL A 644 45.21 -26.99 1.61
C VAL A 644 45.40 -27.18 3.10
N GLY A 645 44.58 -26.52 3.94
CA GLY A 645 44.64 -26.71 5.39
C GLY A 645 43.99 -25.58 6.20
N TRP A 646 44.10 -25.69 7.51
CA TRP A 646 43.66 -24.69 8.48
C TRP A 646 44.84 -23.95 9.11
N ALA A 647 44.68 -22.66 9.35
CA ALA A 647 45.67 -21.81 10.03
C ALA A 647 45.02 -20.99 11.15
N LYS A 648 45.81 -20.62 12.15
CA LYS A 648 45.55 -19.48 13.02
C LYS A 648 46.02 -18.24 12.28
N SER A 649 45.18 -17.22 12.23
CA SER A 649 45.47 -15.92 11.65
C SER A 649 45.36 -14.84 12.72
N LYS A 650 46.27 -13.87 12.70
CA LYS A 650 46.20 -12.67 13.54
C LYS A 650 46.49 -11.44 12.69
N LEU A 651 45.57 -10.47 12.68
CA LEU A 651 45.79 -9.20 11.99
C LEU A 651 46.73 -8.33 12.83
N VAL A 652 47.81 -7.84 12.23
CA VAL A 652 48.80 -6.97 12.87
C VAL A 652 48.52 -5.53 12.44
N ALA A 653 48.49 -4.61 13.40
CA ALA A 653 48.28 -3.20 13.12
C ALA A 653 49.34 -2.69 12.12
N LYS A 654 48.92 -1.87 11.16
CA LYS A 654 49.85 -1.11 10.31
C LYS A 654 50.76 -0.31 11.24
N THR A 655 52.05 -0.62 11.28
CA THR A 655 53.04 0.33 11.76
C THR A 655 53.01 1.51 10.80
N GLU A 656 52.62 2.68 11.31
CA GLU A 656 52.60 3.95 10.56
C GLU A 656 53.97 4.30 9.96
#